data_AF-A0A532E6Z7-F1
#
_entry.id   AF-A0A532E6Z7-F1
#
_cell.length_a   1.000
_cell.length_b   1.000
_cell.length_c   1.000
_cell.angle_alpha   90.00
_cell.angle_beta   90.00
_cell.angle_gamma   90.00
#
_symmetry.space_group_name_H-M   'P 1'
#
loop_
_entity.id
_entity.type
_entity.pdbx_description
1 polymer ?
#
loop_
_entity_poly.entity_id
_entity_poly.type
_entity_poly.pdbx_seq_one_letter_code
_entity_poly.pdbx_strand_id
1 'polypeptide(L)'
;MKFLNGRQQRITVGLSTEVSLRLRAGDRILSGALTTDLTSNGACLCLSAEEDLLGSELELKWVSPTVAQRGYSVSTPSVGCSVVGEVVWTRPGEAGAPSGYRQVGGRTVLAGVRFLPVAKEAEDIIEHLLGQQQGEGVVDRAEGPSVISEFSECVRPSGHRIALCHDRPRTDLSDDAPIVVLAPGYGESKRDYVPLAYYLAGNGFHVVRFDNVNHVGESDGLVTQFRLEDMETDLETVLDYVAAQWPGRSIGLVATSLAGRVALKVAGRVPHLGLLAMINGIMDVQHTLQAVHQEDLIGEHLAGVRKGVVNILGLTIDADRWLEHAVQGGYADLSTTQQDAEHLHAPVVLFHAEQDAWVDPASIEAVGAAMGANLRHSYVVPGALHRLQESPRKARTVYRQIALCCQQELWPTRSMARMVEPSHREIGVQNRAERERSKKRRPVGKSDHVAFWQEYLHNFQTIPNVADFWRLMDHVYRLMGDCHHGERILDAGCGNGNLGVFLQLNQAFRQRYARRGDFRSPDYVGVDFVPTALAQAMTNFEQVGAALQGQFYEGLRAYVPMSMRVCRADLESPLPFPDHSFDRVVCNLVIGYVRDPLFTLREYLRVLAPNGRLVISNLKPYADLSAIYRSFVETAQTPDQIEEGRRLLDNSGR
;
A
#
# COMPACT_ATOMS: atom_id res chain seq x y z
N MET A 1 12.83 -27.48 10.59
CA MET A 1 13.51 -26.29 10.01
C MET A 1 12.82 -25.06 10.58
N LYS A 2 13.57 -24.16 11.24
CA LYS A 2 13.03 -23.05 12.06
C LYS A 2 12.28 -22.03 11.18
N PHE A 3 10.96 -21.96 11.32
CA PHE A 3 10.17 -20.85 10.77
C PHE A 3 10.39 -19.59 11.61
N LEU A 4 10.88 -18.53 10.96
CA LEU A 4 11.03 -17.20 11.54
C LEU A 4 9.64 -16.54 11.65
N ASN A 5 9.19 -16.32 12.89
CA ASN A 5 7.91 -15.71 13.24
C ASN A 5 7.87 -14.22 12.84
N GLY A 6 7.10 -13.88 11.80
CA GLY A 6 6.59 -12.51 11.59
C GLY A 6 5.37 -12.27 12.49
N ARG A 7 5.54 -11.49 13.56
CA ARG A 7 4.46 -11.14 14.50
C ARG A 7 3.66 -9.93 13.97
N GLN A 8 2.36 -10.09 13.71
CA GLN A 8 1.36 -9.03 13.97
C GLN A 8 1.56 -8.51 15.40
N GLN A 9 1.18 -7.27 15.71
CA GLN A 9 1.13 -6.81 17.11
C GLN A 9 0.17 -7.73 17.88
N ARG A 10 0.77 -8.71 18.55
CA ARG A 10 0.17 -9.53 19.59
C ARG A 10 0.20 -8.67 20.83
N ILE A 11 -0.95 -8.24 21.33
CA ILE A 11 -1.00 -7.60 22.64
C ILE A 11 -1.22 -8.74 23.61
N THR A 12 -0.20 -9.07 24.41
CA THR A 12 -0.39 -10.10 25.44
C THR A 12 -1.24 -9.54 26.56
N VAL A 13 -2.56 -9.70 26.46
CA VAL A 13 -3.49 -8.94 27.30
C VAL A 13 -3.65 -9.51 28.71
N GLY A 14 -3.28 -10.78 28.95
CA GLY A 14 -3.35 -11.40 30.27
C GLY A 14 -4.71 -11.24 30.98
N LEU A 15 -5.80 -11.05 30.23
CA LEU A 15 -7.10 -10.73 30.81
C LEU A 15 -7.78 -12.02 31.26
N SER A 16 -8.31 -12.01 32.48
CA SER A 16 -9.25 -13.04 32.92
C SER A 16 -10.48 -12.99 32.02
N THR A 17 -10.85 -14.13 31.44
CA THR A 17 -11.98 -14.21 30.52
C THR A 17 -12.88 -15.35 30.97
N GLU A 18 -14.14 -15.03 31.22
CA GLU A 18 -15.17 -16.05 31.36
C GLU A 18 -15.52 -16.56 29.96
N VAL A 19 -15.36 -17.86 29.74
CA VAL A 19 -15.62 -18.49 28.45
C VAL A 19 -16.79 -19.47 28.61
N SER A 20 -17.81 -19.32 27.78
CA SER A 20 -18.93 -20.26 27.71
C SER A 20 -18.96 -20.91 26.33
N LEU A 21 -18.86 -22.24 26.30
CA LEU A 21 -19.03 -23.04 25.09
C LEU A 21 -20.52 -23.16 24.78
N ARG A 22 -20.94 -22.68 23.61
CA ARG A 22 -22.34 -22.77 23.18
C ARG A 22 -22.62 -24.15 22.59
N LEU A 23 -23.48 -24.93 23.25
CA LEU A 23 -23.93 -26.23 22.78
C LEU A 23 -25.44 -26.19 22.51
N ARG A 24 -25.91 -27.03 21.58
CA ARG A 24 -27.35 -27.15 21.25
C ARG A 24 -28.24 -27.56 22.44
N ALA A 25 -27.65 -28.08 23.53
CA ALA A 25 -28.33 -28.54 24.74
C ALA A 25 -28.16 -27.59 25.96
N GLY A 26 -27.56 -26.40 25.77
CA GLY A 26 -27.29 -25.41 26.82
C GLY A 26 -25.81 -25.06 26.95
N ASP A 27 -25.51 -23.85 27.41
CA ASP A 27 -24.14 -23.33 27.49
C ASP A 27 -23.34 -24.00 28.62
N ARG A 28 -22.10 -24.39 28.32
CA ARG A 28 -21.16 -24.97 29.30
C ARG A 28 -20.03 -23.98 29.60
N ILE A 29 -19.89 -23.60 30.86
CA ILE A 29 -18.80 -22.69 31.29
C ILE A 29 -17.47 -23.45 31.30
N LEU A 30 -16.47 -22.88 30.62
CA LEU A 30 -15.07 -23.31 30.66
C LEU A 30 -14.33 -22.45 31.69
N SER A 31 -13.86 -23.07 32.77
CA SER A 31 -13.24 -22.36 33.89
C SER A 31 -11.75 -22.08 33.67
N GLY A 32 -11.27 -20.93 34.17
CA GLY A 32 -9.85 -20.58 34.20
C GLY A 32 -9.24 -20.16 32.85
N ALA A 33 -10.03 -19.57 31.96
CA ALA A 33 -9.53 -19.09 30.67
C ALA A 33 -8.86 -17.71 30.77
N LEU A 34 -7.78 -17.54 30.01
CA LEU A 34 -6.97 -16.33 29.95
C LEU A 34 -6.89 -15.86 28.49
N THR A 35 -7.28 -14.61 28.22
CA THR A 35 -7.02 -14.00 26.91
C THR A 35 -5.54 -13.65 26.81
N THR A 36 -4.82 -14.39 25.97
CA THR A 36 -3.39 -14.22 25.68
C THR A 36 -3.12 -13.26 24.53
N ASP A 37 -4.11 -13.02 23.66
CA ASP A 37 -4.01 -12.04 22.57
C ASP A 37 -5.41 -11.52 22.22
N LEU A 38 -5.54 -10.25 21.86
CA LEU A 38 -6.82 -9.64 21.49
C LEU A 38 -6.63 -8.69 20.31
N THR A 39 -7.58 -8.74 19.38
CA THR A 39 -7.70 -7.84 18.22
C THR A 39 -9.16 -7.43 18.07
N SER A 40 -9.45 -6.47 17.20
CA SER A 40 -10.83 -6.04 16.93
C SER A 40 -11.72 -7.17 16.39
N ASN A 41 -11.14 -8.19 15.76
CA ASN A 41 -11.89 -9.23 15.03
C ASN A 41 -11.64 -10.66 15.59
N GLY A 42 -10.94 -10.78 16.73
CA GLY A 42 -10.63 -12.09 17.30
C GLY A 42 -9.74 -12.04 18.53
N ALA A 43 -9.63 -13.18 19.22
CA ALA A 43 -8.83 -13.36 20.43
C ALA A 43 -8.06 -14.69 20.40
N CYS A 44 -6.96 -14.78 21.14
CA CYS A 44 -6.28 -16.04 21.46
C CYS A 44 -6.45 -16.33 22.95
N LEU A 45 -7.01 -17.50 23.27
CA LEU A 45 -7.34 -17.92 24.62
C LEU A 45 -6.41 -19.06 25.05
N CYS A 46 -5.92 -19.00 26.28
CA CYS A 46 -5.36 -20.14 26.99
C CYS A 46 -6.41 -20.66 27.96
N LEU A 47 -6.87 -21.89 27.76
CA LEU A 47 -7.95 -22.49 28.54
C LEU A 47 -7.71 -23.98 28.71
N SER A 48 -8.45 -24.61 29.62
CA SER A 48 -8.38 -26.07 29.81
C SER A 48 -9.56 -26.73 29.11
N ALA A 49 -9.30 -27.69 28.23
CA ALA A 49 -10.32 -28.43 27.50
C ALA A 49 -9.95 -29.92 27.40
N GLU A 50 -10.96 -30.78 27.52
CA GLU A 50 -10.83 -32.23 27.31
C GLU A 50 -11.23 -32.66 25.89
N GLU A 51 -11.99 -31.81 25.21
CA GLU A 51 -12.55 -32.02 23.87
C GLU A 51 -11.85 -31.11 22.83
N ASP A 52 -11.95 -31.46 21.54
CA ASP A 52 -11.49 -30.57 20.47
C ASP A 52 -12.50 -29.42 20.30
N LEU A 53 -11.99 -28.19 20.37
CA LEU A 53 -12.80 -26.98 20.29
C LEU A 53 -12.89 -26.43 18.87
N LEU A 54 -12.15 -26.96 17.90
CA LEU A 54 -12.14 -26.45 16.53
C LEU A 54 -13.55 -26.41 15.93
N GLY A 55 -13.94 -25.26 15.38
CA GLY A 55 -15.27 -25.02 14.80
C GLY A 55 -16.39 -24.78 15.82
N SER A 56 -16.09 -24.76 17.13
CA SER A 56 -17.09 -24.46 18.17
C SER A 56 -17.29 -22.96 18.35
N GLU A 57 -18.50 -22.55 18.74
CA GLU A 57 -18.79 -21.17 19.14
C GLU A 57 -18.53 -20.97 20.65
N LEU A 58 -17.75 -19.95 20.97
CA LEU A 58 -17.44 -19.52 22.32
C LEU A 58 -18.01 -18.12 22.55
N GLU A 59 -18.71 -17.94 23.67
CA GLU A 59 -19.03 -16.64 24.22
C GLU A 59 -17.93 -16.23 25.21
N LEU A 60 -17.31 -15.08 24.95
CA LEU A 60 -16.19 -14.52 25.70
C LEU A 60 -16.67 -13.31 26.48
N LYS A 61 -16.54 -13.36 27.81
CA LYS A 61 -16.85 -12.24 28.70
C LYS A 61 -15.60 -11.74 29.39
N TRP A 62 -15.27 -10.47 29.18
CA TRP A 62 -14.17 -9.80 29.88
C TRP A 62 -14.71 -9.00 31.07
N VAL A 63 -14.11 -9.20 32.24
CA VAL A 63 -14.45 -8.46 33.47
C VAL A 63 -13.28 -7.52 33.79
N SER A 64 -13.54 -6.22 33.85
CA SER A 64 -12.51 -5.23 34.20
C SER A 64 -12.08 -5.41 35.67
N PRO A 65 -10.77 -5.47 35.99
CA PRO A 65 -10.33 -5.50 37.38
C PRO A 65 -10.63 -4.15 38.04
N THR A 66 -11.29 -4.17 39.20
CA THR A 66 -11.51 -2.98 40.03
C THR A 66 -10.15 -2.46 40.49
N VAL A 67 -9.73 -1.31 39.97
CA VAL A 67 -8.55 -0.61 40.47
C VAL A 67 -8.86 -0.11 41.88
N ALA A 68 -8.30 -0.74 42.89
CA ALA A 68 -8.32 -0.23 44.26
C ALA A 68 -7.38 0.98 44.35
N GLN A 69 -7.84 2.16 43.93
CA GLN A 69 -7.18 3.42 44.27
C GLN A 69 -7.32 3.63 45.79
N ARG A 70 -6.19 3.87 46.47
CA ARG A 70 -6.16 4.26 47.88
C ARG A 70 -6.97 5.55 48.04
N GLY A 71 -8.14 5.42 48.66
CA GLY A 71 -8.94 6.51 49.20
C GLY A 71 -9.73 7.28 48.14
N TYR A 72 -10.85 6.70 47.68
CA TYR A 72 -12.17 7.33 47.47
C TYR A 72 -13.01 6.32 46.69
N SER A 73 -14.01 5.72 47.33
CA SER A 73 -14.90 4.74 46.72
C SER A 73 -15.95 5.44 45.86
N VAL A 74 -15.70 5.54 44.55
CA VAL A 74 -16.78 5.76 43.57
C VAL A 74 -17.01 4.42 42.88
N SER A 75 -18.17 3.82 43.12
CA SER A 75 -18.60 2.59 42.45
C SER A 75 -19.03 2.91 41.01
N THR A 76 -18.10 2.82 40.05
CA THR A 76 -18.47 2.75 38.63
C THR A 76 -18.99 1.35 38.31
N PRO A 77 -20.11 1.23 37.57
CA PRO A 77 -20.65 -0.08 37.17
C PRO A 77 -19.64 -0.80 36.26
N SER A 78 -19.39 -2.08 36.53
CA SER A 78 -18.56 -2.93 35.69
C SER A 78 -19.22 -3.12 34.32
N VAL A 79 -18.68 -2.49 33.28
CA VAL A 79 -19.12 -2.74 31.90
C VAL A 79 -18.49 -4.05 31.45
N GLY A 80 -19.25 -5.15 31.52
CA GLY A 80 -18.84 -6.44 30.96
C GLY A 80 -19.07 -6.44 29.45
N CYS A 81 -18.06 -6.76 28.66
CA CYS A 81 -18.20 -6.99 27.22
C CYS A 81 -18.36 -8.49 26.96
N SER A 82 -19.42 -8.88 26.24
CA SER A 82 -19.64 -10.26 25.79
C SER A 82 -19.55 -10.33 24.26
N VAL A 83 -18.70 -11.21 23.75
CA VAL A 83 -18.51 -11.41 22.30
C VAL A 83 -18.59 -12.89 21.97
N VAL A 84 -19.35 -13.23 20.94
CA VAL A 84 -19.42 -14.59 20.41
C VAL A 84 -18.42 -14.72 19.27
N GLY A 85 -17.64 -15.80 19.27
CA GLY A 85 -16.71 -16.10 18.21
C GLY A 85 -16.56 -17.58 17.96
N GLU A 86 -16.08 -17.93 16.78
CA GLU A 86 -15.83 -19.30 16.36
C GLU A 86 -14.36 -19.64 16.55
N VAL A 87 -14.07 -20.82 17.11
CA VAL A 87 -12.71 -21.34 17.24
C VAL A 87 -12.19 -21.77 15.88
N VAL A 88 -11.19 -21.05 15.36
CA VAL A 88 -10.63 -21.26 14.02
C VAL A 88 -9.31 -22.04 14.02
N TRP A 89 -8.65 -22.18 15.18
CA TRP A 89 -7.52 -23.10 15.35
C TRP A 89 -7.35 -23.47 16.83
N THR A 90 -6.82 -24.67 17.09
CA THR A 90 -6.40 -25.12 18.42
C THR A 90 -4.97 -25.66 18.37
N ARG A 91 -4.20 -25.50 19.46
CA ARG A 91 -2.89 -26.17 19.62
C ARG A 91 -2.65 -26.52 21.10
N PRO A 92 -1.86 -27.56 21.41
CA PRO A 92 -1.45 -27.87 22.78
C PRO A 92 -0.68 -26.70 23.40
N GLY A 93 -0.98 -26.37 24.66
CA GLY A 93 -0.23 -25.37 25.44
C GLY A 93 1.14 -25.90 25.88
N GLU A 94 2.16 -25.04 25.93
CA GLU A 94 3.49 -25.40 26.43
C GLU A 94 3.52 -25.57 27.96
N ALA A 95 4.47 -26.37 28.47
CA ALA A 95 4.67 -26.60 29.91
C ALA A 95 5.28 -25.37 30.60
N GLY A 96 4.43 -24.38 30.86
CA GLY A 96 4.77 -23.13 31.54
C GLY A 96 3.57 -22.19 31.50
N ALA A 97 2.71 -22.24 32.52
CA ALA A 97 1.50 -21.44 32.59
C ALA A 97 1.82 -19.92 32.61
N PRO A 98 1.13 -19.09 31.81
CA PRO A 98 1.20 -17.64 31.95
C PRO A 98 0.77 -17.19 33.35
N SER A 99 1.40 -16.14 33.89
CA SER A 99 0.99 -15.53 35.17
C SER A 99 -0.51 -15.17 35.15
N GLY A 100 -1.29 -15.69 36.09
CA GLY A 100 -2.74 -15.48 36.20
C GLY A 100 -3.61 -16.62 35.66
N TYR A 101 -3.07 -17.56 34.90
CA TYR A 101 -3.79 -18.78 34.49
C TYR A 101 -3.85 -19.80 35.63
N ARG A 102 -5.04 -20.33 35.94
CA ARG A 102 -5.24 -21.48 36.84
C ARG A 102 -5.78 -22.65 36.04
N GLN A 103 -5.03 -23.74 35.98
CA GLN A 103 -5.51 -25.00 35.41
C GLN A 103 -6.54 -25.62 36.38
N VAL A 104 -7.75 -25.88 35.89
CA VAL A 104 -8.87 -26.40 36.71
C VAL A 104 -9.20 -27.88 36.36
N GLY A 105 -8.51 -28.47 35.38
CA GLY A 105 -8.69 -29.85 34.90
C GLY A 105 -8.65 -29.92 33.36
N GLY A 106 -8.25 -31.05 32.77
CA GLY A 106 -8.07 -31.20 31.31
C GLY A 106 -6.72 -30.74 30.77
N ARG A 107 -6.54 -30.77 29.44
CA ARG A 107 -5.30 -30.35 28.76
C ARG A 107 -5.31 -28.84 28.55
N THR A 108 -4.17 -28.18 28.75
CA THR A 108 -4.02 -26.77 28.37
C THR A 108 -4.05 -26.66 26.85
N VAL A 109 -4.99 -25.88 26.34
CA VAL A 109 -5.18 -25.62 24.91
C VAL A 109 -5.07 -24.13 24.67
N LEU A 110 -4.33 -23.77 23.63
CA LEU A 110 -4.42 -22.44 23.04
C LEU A 110 -5.42 -22.50 21.88
N ALA A 111 -6.44 -21.66 21.94
CA ALA A 111 -7.49 -21.57 20.94
C ALA A 111 -7.53 -20.17 20.33
N GLY A 112 -7.49 -20.09 19.00
CA GLY A 112 -7.76 -18.86 18.27
C GLY A 112 -9.24 -18.73 17.96
N VAL A 113 -9.85 -17.64 18.39
CA VAL A 113 -11.27 -17.34 18.23
C VAL A 113 -11.43 -16.16 17.29
N ARG A 114 -12.17 -16.34 16.19
CA ARG A 114 -12.61 -15.27 15.29
C ARG A 114 -13.95 -14.75 15.79
N PHE A 115 -14.09 -13.45 15.97
CA PHE A 115 -15.39 -12.88 16.37
C PHE A 115 -16.40 -13.01 15.23
N LEU A 116 -17.61 -13.46 15.58
CA LEU A 116 -18.78 -13.31 14.73
C LEU A 116 -19.20 -11.82 14.72
N PRO A 117 -20.06 -11.36 13.79
CA PRO A 117 -20.46 -9.95 13.73
C PRO A 117 -20.80 -9.38 15.11
N VAL A 118 -20.01 -8.39 15.52
CA VAL A 118 -20.06 -7.82 16.86
C VAL A 118 -20.95 -6.58 16.83
N ALA A 119 -21.71 -6.33 17.89
CA ALA A 119 -22.43 -5.08 18.04
C ALA A 119 -21.43 -3.92 18.22
N LYS A 120 -21.73 -2.75 17.66
CA LYS A 120 -20.82 -1.59 17.66
C LYS A 120 -20.36 -1.21 19.07
N GLU A 121 -21.23 -1.36 20.06
CA GLU A 121 -20.92 -1.09 21.47
C GLU A 121 -19.84 -2.03 22.03
N ALA A 122 -19.83 -3.29 21.61
CA ALA A 122 -18.81 -4.26 22.00
C ALA A 122 -17.50 -4.06 21.23
N GLU A 123 -17.56 -3.61 19.96
CA GLU A 123 -16.37 -3.17 19.22
C GLU A 123 -15.70 -1.97 19.91
N ASP A 124 -16.48 -0.96 20.31
CA ASP A 124 -15.98 0.23 21.02
C ASP A 124 -15.31 -0.16 22.36
N ILE A 125 -15.87 -1.12 23.10
CA ILE A 125 -15.28 -1.62 24.35
C ILE A 125 -14.01 -2.43 24.08
N ILE A 126 -13.96 -3.26 23.03
CA ILE A 126 -12.74 -3.96 22.63
C ILE A 126 -11.65 -2.96 22.23
N GLU A 127 -11.96 -1.95 21.42
CA GLU A 127 -11.04 -0.87 21.07
C GLU A 127 -10.56 -0.13 22.32
N HIS A 128 -11.45 0.10 23.30
CA HIS A 128 -11.09 0.70 24.59
C HIS A 128 -10.15 -0.17 25.43
N LEU A 129 -10.41 -1.48 25.53
CA LEU A 129 -9.54 -2.44 26.23
C LEU A 129 -8.16 -2.55 25.56
N LEU A 130 -8.12 -2.53 24.22
CA LEU A 130 -6.89 -2.46 23.43
C LEU A 130 -6.12 -1.15 23.67
N GLY A 131 -6.83 -0.04 23.94
CA GLY A 131 -6.24 1.25 24.28
C GLY A 131 -5.71 1.33 25.71
N GLN A 132 -6.40 0.75 26.71
CA GLN A 132 -6.00 0.81 28.12
C GLN A 132 -4.77 -0.07 28.45
N GLN A 133 -4.63 -1.23 27.83
CA GLN A 133 -3.53 -2.18 28.10
C GLN A 133 -2.23 -1.87 27.32
N GLN A 134 -2.20 -0.82 26.50
CA GLN A 134 -0.93 -0.24 26.04
C GLN A 134 -0.12 0.39 27.20
N GLY A 135 -0.73 0.56 28.38
CA GLY A 135 -0.10 1.16 29.56
C GLY A 135 0.53 0.20 30.59
N GLU A 136 0.16 -1.09 30.63
CA GLU A 136 0.58 -1.99 31.71
C GLU A 136 0.90 -3.41 31.21
N GLY A 137 2.14 -3.62 30.74
CA GLY A 137 2.64 -4.94 30.36
C GLY A 137 4.15 -5.06 30.55
N VAL A 138 4.54 -5.59 31.72
CA VAL A 138 5.82 -6.23 32.10
C VAL A 138 7.11 -5.58 31.54
N VAL A 139 7.68 -4.72 32.39
CA VAL A 139 9.10 -4.40 32.61
C VAL A 139 10.11 -5.10 31.67
N ASP A 140 10.25 -4.57 30.46
CA ASP A 140 11.57 -4.29 29.91
C ASP A 140 11.71 -2.77 29.97
N ARG A 141 12.62 -2.27 30.83
CA ARG A 141 12.80 -0.82 31.01
C ARG A 141 13.48 -0.28 29.74
N ALA A 142 12.78 0.62 29.03
CA ALA A 142 13.09 1.27 27.73
C ALA A 142 12.63 0.41 26.52
N GLU A 143 11.72 0.80 25.63
CA GLU A 143 11.59 2.03 24.85
C GLU A 143 10.16 2.09 24.24
N GLY A 144 9.46 3.22 24.33
CA GLY A 144 8.34 3.50 23.42
C GLY A 144 8.85 3.87 22.02
N PRO A 145 8.00 3.99 20.98
CA PRO A 145 8.48 4.31 19.62
C PRO A 145 9.37 5.55 19.62
N SER A 146 10.51 5.47 18.94
CA SER A 146 11.54 6.52 18.93
C SER A 146 11.05 7.85 18.37
N VAL A 147 10.01 7.79 17.52
CA VAL A 147 9.33 8.93 16.91
C VAL A 147 7.86 8.95 17.36
N ILE A 148 7.35 10.15 17.59
CA ILE A 148 5.94 10.43 17.88
C ILE A 148 5.36 11.16 16.67
N SER A 149 4.24 10.65 16.14
CA SER A 149 3.51 11.23 15.01
C SER A 149 2.20 11.85 15.50
N GLU A 150 2.06 13.17 15.37
CA GLU A 150 0.88 13.93 15.78
C GLU A 150 0.16 14.49 14.55
N PHE A 151 -1.14 14.20 14.44
CA PHE A 151 -1.94 14.68 13.31
C PHE A 151 -2.58 16.02 13.63
N SER A 152 -2.44 16.97 12.72
CA SER A 152 -3.04 18.30 12.82
C SER A 152 -3.57 18.75 11.46
N GLU A 153 -4.04 19.99 11.40
CA GLU A 153 -4.53 20.60 10.16
C GLU A 153 -4.25 22.10 10.18
N CYS A 154 -4.04 22.67 9.00
CA CYS A 154 -4.08 24.11 8.78
C CYS A 154 -5.13 24.42 7.70
N VAL A 155 -5.45 25.70 7.53
CA VAL A 155 -6.52 26.14 6.63
C VAL A 155 -5.94 27.15 5.65
N ARG A 156 -6.14 26.91 4.35
CA ARG A 156 -5.73 27.85 3.30
C ARG A 156 -6.57 29.13 3.38
N PRO A 157 -6.10 30.28 2.87
CA PRO A 157 -6.88 31.54 2.89
C PRO A 157 -8.30 31.47 2.30
N SER A 158 -8.56 30.50 1.41
CA SER A 158 -9.90 30.26 0.84
C SER A 158 -10.87 29.48 1.74
N GLY A 159 -10.39 28.91 2.85
CA GLY A 159 -11.14 28.04 3.76
C GLY A 159 -10.97 26.53 3.56
N HIS A 160 -10.19 26.06 2.57
CA HIS A 160 -9.93 24.62 2.42
C HIS A 160 -8.94 24.11 3.48
N ARG A 161 -9.20 22.92 4.01
CA ARG A 161 -8.35 22.28 5.02
C ARG A 161 -7.20 21.50 4.39
N ILE A 162 -6.01 21.69 4.95
CA ILE A 162 -4.78 20.95 4.64
C ILE A 162 -4.49 20.01 5.82
N ALA A 163 -4.43 18.70 5.58
CA ALA A 163 -4.09 17.71 6.58
C ALA A 163 -2.57 17.63 6.80
N LEU A 164 -2.14 17.70 8.06
CA LEU A 164 -0.75 17.68 8.47
C LEU A 164 -0.43 16.47 9.36
N CYS A 165 0.83 16.07 9.38
CA CYS A 165 1.41 15.20 10.39
C CYS A 165 2.74 15.77 10.84
N HIS A 166 2.90 15.95 12.14
CA HIS A 166 4.13 16.36 12.79
C HIS A 166 4.81 15.14 13.41
N ASP A 167 5.94 14.73 12.84
CA ASP A 167 6.79 13.66 13.36
C ASP A 167 7.97 14.27 14.14
N ARG A 168 8.12 13.86 15.40
CA ARG A 168 9.16 14.39 16.29
C ARG A 168 9.83 13.29 17.11
N PRO A 169 11.08 13.51 17.58
CA PRO A 169 11.72 12.57 18.50
C PRO A 169 10.90 12.42 19.79
N ARG A 170 10.87 11.23 20.38
CA ARG A 170 10.20 11.02 21.69
C ARG A 170 10.84 11.84 22.80
N THR A 171 12.15 11.92 22.79
CA THR A 171 12.94 12.75 23.71
C THR A 171 13.35 14.00 22.95
N ASP A 172 12.76 15.14 23.28
CA ASP A 172 13.17 16.42 22.69
C ASP A 172 14.63 16.68 23.05
N LEU A 173 15.44 16.81 21.99
CA LEU A 173 16.90 16.92 22.12
C LEU A 173 17.35 18.38 22.31
N SER A 174 16.55 19.34 21.83
CA SER A 174 16.81 20.78 21.97
C SER A 174 15.60 21.61 21.51
N ASP A 175 15.37 22.76 22.14
CA ASP A 175 14.32 23.71 21.77
C ASP A 175 14.58 24.40 20.41
N ASP A 176 15.82 24.37 19.91
CA ASP A 176 16.26 24.99 18.65
C ASP A 176 16.28 24.04 17.44
N ALA A 177 15.88 22.77 17.60
CA ALA A 177 15.99 21.77 16.54
C ALA A 177 15.34 22.25 15.23
N PRO A 178 15.90 22.07 14.03
CA PRO A 178 15.23 22.53 12.82
C PRO A 178 13.94 21.77 12.53
N ILE A 179 13.10 22.40 11.71
CA ILE A 179 11.87 21.79 11.17
C ILE A 179 12.07 21.54 9.69
N VAL A 180 11.82 20.30 9.26
CA VAL A 180 11.91 19.91 7.87
C VAL A 180 10.49 19.65 7.35
N VAL A 181 10.03 20.45 6.40
CA VAL A 181 8.77 20.24 5.70
C VAL A 181 8.99 19.27 4.55
N LEU A 182 8.15 18.24 4.42
CA LEU A 182 8.18 17.29 3.30
C LEU A 182 7.00 17.55 2.37
N ALA A 183 7.29 18.05 1.17
CA ALA A 183 6.32 18.28 0.11
C ALA A 183 6.19 17.01 -0.77
N PRO A 184 5.03 16.32 -0.75
CA PRO A 184 4.86 15.08 -1.47
C PRO A 184 4.83 15.31 -2.99
N GLY A 185 5.34 14.33 -3.74
CA GLY A 185 5.28 14.33 -5.19
C GLY A 185 3.84 14.21 -5.72
N TYR A 186 3.71 14.45 -7.03
CA TYR A 186 2.42 14.31 -7.71
C TYR A 186 1.94 12.85 -7.67
N GLY A 187 0.67 12.64 -7.30
CA GLY A 187 0.11 11.32 -7.02
C GLY A 187 0.54 10.67 -5.70
N GLU A 188 1.29 11.38 -4.84
CA GLU A 188 1.71 10.91 -3.52
C GLU A 188 1.03 11.69 -2.39
N SER A 189 1.04 11.10 -1.20
CA SER A 189 0.49 11.69 0.03
C SER A 189 1.57 11.79 1.10
N LYS A 190 1.30 12.51 2.19
CA LYS A 190 2.17 12.57 3.37
C LYS A 190 2.58 11.18 3.84
N ARG A 191 1.70 10.18 3.74
CA ARG A 191 1.97 8.80 4.20
C ARG A 191 3.18 8.18 3.49
N ASP A 192 3.39 8.50 2.22
CA ASP A 192 4.49 7.96 1.42
C ASP A 192 5.88 8.43 1.91
N TYR A 193 5.88 9.47 2.76
CA TYR A 193 7.07 10.09 3.34
C TYR A 193 7.35 9.67 4.78
N VAL A 194 6.56 8.75 5.36
CA VAL A 194 6.83 8.19 6.71
C VAL A 194 8.27 7.68 6.85
N PRO A 195 8.86 6.94 5.88
CA PRO A 195 10.24 6.47 6.01
C PRO A 195 11.27 7.59 6.13
N LEU A 196 11.14 8.66 5.33
CA LEU A 196 12.05 9.81 5.39
C LEU A 196 11.81 10.64 6.67
N ALA A 197 10.56 10.85 7.05
CA ALA A 197 10.22 11.56 8.27
C ALA A 197 10.77 10.86 9.52
N TYR A 198 10.63 9.54 9.60
CA TYR A 198 11.17 8.76 10.71
C TYR A 198 12.70 8.74 10.70
N TYR A 199 13.32 8.79 9.52
CA TYR A 199 14.77 8.91 9.41
C TYR A 199 15.26 10.25 9.96
N LEU A 200 14.63 11.35 9.58
CA LEU A 200 14.98 12.69 10.06
C LEU A 200 14.65 12.85 11.56
N ALA A 201 13.45 12.46 11.98
CA ALA A 201 13.04 12.52 13.39
C ALA A 201 13.89 11.63 14.29
N GLY A 202 14.28 10.43 13.84
CA GLY A 202 15.23 9.57 14.56
C GLY A 202 16.63 10.20 14.73
N ASN A 203 16.99 11.18 13.91
CA ASN A 203 18.22 11.97 14.02
C ASN A 203 18.02 13.33 14.69
N GLY A 204 16.82 13.61 15.21
CA GLY A 204 16.53 14.75 16.07
C GLY A 204 15.91 15.96 15.40
N PHE A 205 15.57 15.88 14.11
CA PHE A 205 14.81 16.94 13.43
C PHE A 205 13.32 16.83 13.79
N HIS A 206 12.60 17.94 13.70
CA HIS A 206 11.14 17.90 13.62
C HIS A 206 10.75 17.84 12.16
N VAL A 207 9.71 17.08 11.83
CA VAL A 207 9.29 16.89 10.44
C VAL A 207 7.81 17.18 10.31
N VAL A 208 7.44 18.03 9.36
CA VAL A 208 6.04 18.29 9.02
C VAL A 208 5.78 17.72 7.63
N ARG A 209 4.82 16.80 7.53
CA ARG A 209 4.33 16.27 6.27
C ARG A 209 2.90 16.74 6.05
N PHE A 210 2.50 16.93 4.79
CA PHE A 210 1.16 17.40 4.46
C PHE A 210 0.61 16.76 3.19
N ASP A 211 -0.72 16.81 3.03
CA ASP A 211 -1.40 16.42 1.79
C ASP A 211 -1.86 17.69 1.05
N ASN A 212 -1.70 17.77 -0.27
CA ASN A 212 -2.19 18.90 -1.05
C ASN A 212 -3.73 18.87 -1.18
N VAL A 213 -4.35 20.04 -1.27
CA VAL A 213 -5.76 20.24 -1.62
C VAL A 213 -5.99 19.81 -3.07
N ASN A 214 -7.19 19.32 -3.36
CA ASN A 214 -7.55 18.75 -4.66
C ASN A 214 -6.59 17.64 -5.11
N HIS A 215 -5.95 16.93 -4.18
CA HIS A 215 -4.96 15.90 -4.50
C HIS A 215 -5.22 14.62 -3.70
N VAL A 216 -4.43 13.58 -3.92
CA VAL A 216 -4.52 12.36 -3.11
C VAL A 216 -4.15 12.65 -1.66
N GLY A 217 -4.86 12.03 -0.72
CA GLY A 217 -4.61 12.18 0.71
C GLY A 217 -5.87 12.57 1.50
N GLU A 218 -5.64 13.19 2.66
CA GLU A 218 -6.65 13.55 3.64
C GLU A 218 -7.01 15.03 3.63
N SER A 219 -6.47 15.85 2.73
CA SER A 219 -6.86 17.25 2.54
C SER A 219 -8.17 17.37 1.75
N ASP A 220 -8.75 18.56 1.77
CA ASP A 220 -10.03 18.83 1.10
C ASP A 220 -9.88 18.86 -0.43
N GLY A 221 -11.01 18.76 -1.12
CA GLY A 221 -11.08 18.93 -2.57
C GLY A 221 -11.18 17.63 -3.36
N LEU A 222 -11.22 17.78 -4.69
CA LEU A 222 -11.38 16.68 -5.65
C LEU A 222 -10.13 16.58 -6.52
N VAL A 223 -9.57 15.37 -6.65
CA VAL A 223 -8.38 15.10 -7.49
C VAL A 223 -8.56 15.61 -8.92
N THR A 224 -9.78 15.52 -9.45
CA THR A 224 -10.09 15.98 -10.81
C THR A 224 -9.93 17.49 -11.04
N GLN A 225 -9.88 18.28 -9.97
CA GLN A 225 -9.75 19.74 -10.01
C GLN A 225 -8.34 20.23 -9.68
N PHE A 226 -7.39 19.32 -9.51
CA PHE A 226 -6.02 19.63 -9.13
C PHE A 226 -5.32 20.58 -10.12
N ARG A 227 -4.49 21.48 -9.59
CA ARG A 227 -3.62 22.39 -10.35
C ARG A 227 -2.26 22.54 -9.68
N LEU A 228 -1.23 22.90 -10.44
CA LEU A 228 0.10 23.17 -9.89
C LEU A 228 0.11 24.37 -8.93
N GLU A 229 -0.74 25.35 -9.17
CA GLU A 229 -0.94 26.51 -8.30
C GLU A 229 -1.62 26.13 -6.97
N ASP A 230 -2.36 25.02 -6.92
CA ASP A 230 -2.87 24.50 -5.65
C ASP A 230 -1.69 23.98 -4.80
N MET A 231 -0.75 23.22 -5.39
CA MET A 231 0.50 22.82 -4.72
C MET A 231 1.33 24.03 -4.26
N GLU A 232 1.42 25.07 -5.09
CA GLU A 232 2.14 26.31 -4.76
C GLU A 232 1.52 26.99 -3.53
N THR A 233 0.21 27.22 -3.56
CA THR A 233 -0.53 27.88 -2.48
C THR A 233 -0.48 27.07 -1.19
N ASP A 234 -0.62 25.75 -1.29
CA ASP A 234 -0.58 24.85 -0.14
C ASP A 234 0.81 24.83 0.49
N LEU A 235 1.88 24.78 -0.33
CA LEU A 235 3.25 24.81 0.16
C LEU A 235 3.57 26.14 0.87
N GLU A 236 3.20 27.29 0.28
CA GLU A 236 3.34 28.60 0.91
C GLU A 236 2.59 28.65 2.25
N THR A 237 1.32 28.20 2.26
CA THR A 237 0.48 28.15 3.47
C THR A 237 1.11 27.29 4.58
N VAL A 238 1.66 26.12 4.22
CA VAL A 238 2.29 25.21 5.18
C VAL A 238 3.60 25.79 5.73
N LEU A 239 4.44 26.39 4.88
CA LEU A 239 5.68 27.03 5.33
C LEU A 239 5.39 28.19 6.30
N ASP A 240 4.43 29.05 5.97
CA ASP A 240 3.99 30.15 6.83
C ASP A 240 3.39 29.64 8.16
N TYR A 241 2.56 28.60 8.10
CA TYR A 241 2.01 27.94 9.29
C TYR A 241 3.12 27.39 10.20
N VAL A 242 4.12 26.71 9.62
CA VAL A 242 5.27 26.16 10.35
C VAL A 242 6.09 27.29 10.99
N ALA A 243 6.38 28.37 10.25
CA ALA A 243 7.12 29.52 10.77
C ALA A 243 6.38 30.20 11.92
N ALA A 244 5.05 30.31 11.84
CA ALA A 244 4.22 30.89 12.90
C ALA A 244 4.12 29.98 14.13
N GLN A 245 3.99 28.66 13.94
CA GLN A 245 3.84 27.68 15.01
C GLN A 245 5.14 27.48 15.80
N TRP A 246 6.30 27.66 15.15
CA TRP A 246 7.61 27.45 15.74
C TRP A 246 8.59 28.61 15.44
N PRO A 247 8.35 29.80 16.02
CA PRO A 247 9.13 30.99 15.72
C PRO A 247 10.62 30.82 16.03
N GLY A 248 11.48 31.28 15.12
CA GLY A 248 12.93 31.32 15.30
C GLY A 248 13.67 30.00 15.04
N ARG A 249 12.98 28.91 14.71
CA ARG A 249 13.60 27.64 14.32
C ARG A 249 13.93 27.65 12.82
N SER A 250 15.09 27.11 12.44
CA SER A 250 15.47 26.95 11.04
C SER A 250 14.50 26.03 10.32
N ILE A 251 14.08 26.40 9.10
CA ILE A 251 13.14 25.62 8.30
C ILE A 251 13.84 25.09 7.05
N GLY A 252 13.79 23.78 6.86
CA GLY A 252 14.18 23.11 5.62
C GLY A 252 12.96 22.59 4.86
N LEU A 253 13.10 22.46 3.55
CA LEU A 253 12.10 21.87 2.67
C LEU A 253 12.73 20.72 1.89
N VAL A 254 12.05 19.56 1.89
CA VAL A 254 12.35 18.47 0.96
C VAL A 254 11.17 18.32 0.02
N ALA A 255 11.44 18.39 -1.29
CA ALA A 255 10.41 18.27 -2.32
C ALA A 255 10.81 17.20 -3.35
N THR A 256 9.84 16.44 -3.85
CA THR A 256 10.09 15.33 -4.78
C THR A 256 9.37 15.53 -6.10
N SER A 257 9.97 15.11 -7.22
CA SER A 257 9.31 15.06 -8.53
C SER A 257 8.72 16.43 -8.89
N LEU A 258 7.44 16.49 -9.27
CA LEU A 258 6.75 17.73 -9.63
C LEU A 258 6.66 18.75 -8.49
N ALA A 259 6.66 18.30 -7.23
CA ALA A 259 6.74 19.20 -6.09
C ALA A 259 8.07 19.97 -6.06
N GLY A 260 9.14 19.39 -6.63
CA GLY A 260 10.42 20.09 -6.79
C GLY A 260 10.31 21.33 -7.67
N ARG A 261 9.59 21.23 -8.81
CA ARG A 261 9.34 22.36 -9.70
C ARG A 261 8.60 23.51 -8.99
N VAL A 262 7.58 23.16 -8.21
CA VAL A 262 6.78 24.11 -7.43
C VAL A 262 7.61 24.70 -6.28
N ALA A 263 8.32 23.86 -5.54
CA ALA A 263 9.16 24.27 -4.42
C ALA A 263 10.26 25.23 -4.83
N LEU A 264 10.85 25.04 -6.01
CA LEU A 264 11.85 25.95 -6.57
C LEU A 264 11.27 27.37 -6.78
N LYS A 265 10.05 27.46 -7.31
CA LYS A 265 9.34 28.74 -7.47
C LYS A 265 9.00 29.39 -6.12
N VAL A 266 8.47 28.61 -5.18
CA VAL A 266 8.11 29.09 -3.83
C VAL A 266 9.34 29.51 -3.02
N ALA A 267 10.47 28.81 -3.17
CA ALA A 267 11.71 29.12 -2.47
C ALA A 267 12.30 30.49 -2.83
N GLY A 268 11.98 31.05 -4.00
CA GLY A 268 12.33 32.44 -4.36
C GLY A 268 11.48 33.49 -3.63
N ARG A 269 10.36 33.12 -3.02
CA ARG A 269 9.40 34.03 -2.37
C ARG A 269 9.33 33.90 -0.87
N VAL A 270 9.79 32.77 -0.32
CA VAL A 270 9.74 32.46 1.12
C VAL A 270 11.10 32.75 1.77
N PRO A 271 11.31 33.93 2.39
CA PRO A 271 12.64 34.38 2.83
C PRO A 271 13.16 33.62 4.06
N HIS A 272 12.30 32.90 4.78
CA HIS A 272 12.66 32.16 5.98
C HIS A 272 13.06 30.71 5.71
N LEU A 273 13.11 30.29 4.43
CA LEU A 273 13.56 28.96 4.04
C LEU A 273 15.10 28.88 4.12
N GLY A 274 15.61 27.96 4.94
CA GLY A 274 17.04 27.78 5.17
C GLY A 274 17.71 26.73 4.26
N LEU A 275 16.95 25.82 3.66
CA LEU A 275 17.45 24.79 2.74
C LEU A 275 16.30 24.23 1.88
N LEU A 276 16.55 24.06 0.58
CA LEU A 276 15.72 23.25 -0.31
C LEU A 276 16.51 22.00 -0.76
N ALA A 277 16.03 20.81 -0.39
CA ALA A 277 16.53 19.54 -0.92
C ALA A 277 15.52 18.96 -1.92
N MET A 278 15.95 18.71 -3.15
CA MET A 278 15.08 18.16 -4.19
C MET A 278 15.43 16.71 -4.51
N ILE A 279 14.43 15.84 -4.53
CA ILE A 279 14.56 14.43 -4.91
C ILE A 279 13.92 14.24 -6.29
N ASN A 280 14.73 13.93 -7.30
CA ASN A 280 14.29 13.74 -8.70
C ASN A 280 13.34 14.87 -9.16
N GLY A 281 13.65 16.12 -8.79
CA GLY A 281 12.80 17.26 -9.09
C GLY A 281 12.61 17.45 -10.59
N ILE A 282 11.37 17.67 -11.03
CA ILE A 282 11.08 17.94 -12.44
C ILE A 282 11.58 19.33 -12.79
N MET A 283 12.40 19.41 -13.85
CA MET A 283 12.97 20.67 -14.35
C MET A 283 12.23 21.22 -15.57
N ASP A 284 11.61 20.34 -16.33
CA ASP A 284 10.84 20.64 -17.54
C ASP A 284 9.60 19.73 -17.57
N VAL A 285 8.43 20.33 -17.37
CA VAL A 285 7.16 19.59 -17.29
C VAL A 285 6.76 19.08 -18.66
N GLN A 286 6.92 19.88 -19.73
CA GLN A 286 6.65 19.49 -21.10
C GLN A 286 7.49 18.28 -21.50
N HIS A 287 8.80 18.31 -21.24
CA HIS A 287 9.68 17.17 -21.48
C HIS A 287 9.24 15.94 -20.70
N THR A 288 8.92 16.11 -19.40
CA THR A 288 8.48 14.99 -18.56
C THR A 288 7.22 14.34 -19.11
N LEU A 289 6.23 15.15 -19.49
CA LEU A 289 4.99 14.67 -20.09
C LEU A 289 5.25 13.95 -21.41
N GLN A 290 6.13 14.49 -22.25
CA GLN A 290 6.52 13.85 -23.50
C GLN A 290 7.25 12.52 -23.26
N ALA A 291 8.13 12.44 -22.27
CA ALA A 291 8.86 11.22 -21.97
C ALA A 291 7.96 10.11 -21.39
N VAL A 292 6.95 10.48 -20.59
CA VAL A 292 6.03 9.54 -19.96
C VAL A 292 4.88 9.14 -20.89
N HIS A 293 4.24 10.10 -21.56
CA HIS A 293 3.06 9.88 -22.40
C HIS A 293 3.39 9.61 -23.87
N GLN A 294 4.62 9.93 -24.31
CA GLN A 294 5.03 9.90 -25.72
C GLN A 294 4.24 10.89 -26.59
N GLU A 295 3.75 11.98 -25.98
CA GLU A 295 2.99 13.07 -26.61
C GLU A 295 3.43 14.42 -26.05
N ASP A 296 3.50 15.43 -26.91
CA ASP A 296 3.73 16.80 -26.46
C ASP A 296 2.40 17.43 -26.00
N LEU A 297 1.93 17.05 -24.82
CA LEU A 297 0.64 17.49 -24.28
C LEU A 297 0.56 19.02 -24.10
N ILE A 298 1.69 19.68 -23.78
CA ILE A 298 1.75 21.14 -23.67
C ILE A 298 1.64 21.77 -25.06
N GLY A 299 2.43 21.29 -26.04
CA GLY A 299 2.37 21.79 -27.41
C GLY A 299 1.00 21.58 -28.06
N GLU A 300 0.37 20.43 -27.83
CA GLU A 300 -0.99 20.14 -28.29
C GLU A 300 -2.04 21.06 -27.65
N HIS A 301 -1.94 21.33 -26.35
CA HIS A 301 -2.80 22.29 -25.68
C HIS A 301 -2.65 23.70 -26.29
N LEU A 302 -1.41 24.14 -26.53
CA LEU A 302 -1.11 25.42 -27.18
C LEU A 302 -1.64 25.49 -28.62
N ALA A 303 -1.75 24.34 -29.30
CA ALA A 303 -2.37 24.20 -30.61
C ALA A 303 -3.92 24.11 -30.56
N GLY A 304 -4.52 24.13 -29.37
CA GLY A 304 -5.98 24.11 -29.15
C GLY A 304 -6.59 22.71 -29.07
N VAL A 305 -5.78 21.65 -28.95
CA VAL A 305 -6.28 20.29 -28.75
C VAL A 305 -6.83 20.13 -27.33
N ARG A 306 -7.98 19.47 -27.21
CA ARG A 306 -8.65 19.19 -25.93
C ARG A 306 -8.64 17.68 -25.66
N LYS A 307 -8.12 17.29 -24.50
CA LYS A 307 -8.04 15.91 -24.00
C LYS A 307 -9.18 15.57 -23.04
N GLY A 308 -9.77 16.57 -22.37
CA GLY A 308 -10.81 16.35 -21.36
C GLY A 308 -10.25 15.68 -20.09
N VAL A 309 -11.01 14.76 -19.51
CA VAL A 309 -10.59 14.06 -18.28
C VAL A 309 -9.78 12.81 -18.64
N VAL A 310 -8.47 12.86 -18.40
CA VAL A 310 -7.54 11.76 -18.70
C VAL A 310 -6.57 11.52 -17.54
N ASN A 311 -5.76 10.47 -17.61
CA ASN A 311 -4.67 10.27 -16.66
C ASN A 311 -3.47 11.13 -17.04
N ILE A 312 -2.97 11.93 -16.09
CA ILE A 312 -1.70 12.65 -16.22
C ILE A 312 -0.80 12.17 -15.09
N LEU A 313 0.32 11.52 -15.43
CA LEU A 313 1.36 11.08 -14.48
C LEU A 313 0.85 10.22 -13.31
N GLY A 314 -0.23 9.46 -13.52
CA GLY A 314 -0.82 8.55 -12.54
C GLY A 314 -2.13 9.03 -11.91
N LEU A 315 -2.58 10.27 -12.13
CA LEU A 315 -3.85 10.78 -11.61
C LEU A 315 -4.84 11.09 -12.73
N THR A 316 -6.09 10.66 -12.57
CA THR A 316 -7.20 11.06 -13.46
C THR A 316 -7.66 12.47 -13.12
N ILE A 317 -7.41 13.42 -14.02
CA ILE A 317 -7.66 14.85 -13.83
C ILE A 317 -8.33 15.49 -15.06
N ASP A 318 -8.92 16.67 -14.92
CA ASP A 318 -9.24 17.53 -16.06
C ASP A 318 -7.94 18.04 -16.68
N ALA A 319 -7.45 17.33 -17.70
CA ALA A 319 -6.16 17.59 -18.30
C ALA A 319 -6.12 18.92 -19.03
N ASP A 320 -7.24 19.33 -19.63
CA ASP A 320 -7.30 20.61 -20.33
C ASP A 320 -7.08 21.78 -19.38
N ARG A 321 -7.77 21.75 -18.24
CA ARG A 321 -7.65 22.76 -17.19
C ARG A 321 -6.25 22.70 -16.58
N TRP A 322 -5.72 21.51 -16.33
CA TRP A 322 -4.40 21.36 -15.73
C TRP A 322 -3.29 21.87 -16.64
N LEU A 323 -3.34 21.58 -17.94
CA LEU A 323 -2.35 22.05 -18.94
C LEU A 323 -2.44 23.57 -19.10
N GLU A 324 -3.65 24.12 -19.17
CA GLU A 324 -3.88 25.56 -19.23
C GLU A 324 -3.22 26.28 -18.05
N HIS A 325 -3.46 25.78 -16.84
CA HIS A 325 -2.90 26.34 -15.62
C HIS A 325 -1.39 26.13 -15.49
N ALA A 326 -0.85 24.99 -15.93
CA ALA A 326 0.59 24.76 -15.96
C ALA A 326 1.31 25.77 -16.88
N VAL A 327 0.70 26.12 -18.03
CA VAL A 327 1.24 27.15 -18.93
C VAL A 327 1.09 28.55 -18.32
N GLN A 328 -0.12 28.92 -17.87
CA GLN A 328 -0.39 30.25 -17.32
C GLN A 328 0.41 30.55 -16.05
N GLY A 329 0.59 29.55 -15.19
CA GLY A 329 1.41 29.62 -13.98
C GLY A 329 2.92 29.60 -14.24
N GLY A 330 3.35 29.45 -15.50
CA GLY A 330 4.76 29.39 -15.87
C GLY A 330 5.46 28.19 -15.25
N TYR A 331 4.87 27.00 -15.40
CA TYR A 331 5.42 25.71 -14.96
C TYR A 331 5.81 24.80 -16.11
N ALA A 332 5.31 25.07 -17.31
CA ALA A 332 5.33 24.14 -18.44
C ALA A 332 6.74 23.83 -18.95
N ASP A 333 7.62 24.84 -19.06
CA ASP A 333 8.88 24.71 -19.79
C ASP A 333 10.14 24.96 -18.94
N LEU A 334 11.28 24.51 -19.46
CA LEU A 334 12.60 24.68 -18.84
C LEU A 334 12.97 26.15 -18.58
N SER A 335 12.60 27.06 -19.48
CA SER A 335 12.96 28.48 -19.39
C SER A 335 12.35 29.13 -18.14
N THR A 336 11.09 28.84 -17.85
CA THR A 336 10.44 29.31 -16.62
C THR A 336 11.10 28.74 -15.36
N THR A 337 11.58 27.50 -15.40
CA THR A 337 12.30 26.88 -14.28
C THR A 337 13.66 27.56 -14.04
N GLN A 338 14.38 27.89 -15.12
CA GLN A 338 15.65 28.64 -15.01
C GLN A 338 15.42 30.04 -14.43
N GLN A 339 14.38 30.74 -14.88
CA GLN A 339 14.01 32.04 -14.33
C GLN A 339 13.70 31.94 -12.83
N ASP A 340 12.89 30.97 -12.41
CA ASP A 340 12.60 30.78 -10.98
C ASP A 340 13.89 30.43 -10.19
N ALA A 341 14.83 29.70 -10.79
CA ALA A 341 16.11 29.33 -10.15
C ALA A 341 17.04 30.53 -9.92
N GLU A 342 17.03 31.51 -10.82
CA GLU A 342 17.80 32.75 -10.69
C GLU A 342 17.34 33.61 -9.50
N HIS A 343 16.09 33.46 -9.06
CA HIS A 343 15.50 34.22 -7.96
C HIS A 343 15.62 33.53 -6.60
N LEU A 344 16.35 32.41 -6.50
CA LEU A 344 16.49 31.68 -5.25
C LEU A 344 17.31 32.46 -4.21
N HIS A 345 16.90 32.32 -2.95
CA HIS A 345 17.61 32.87 -1.79
C HIS A 345 18.15 31.77 -0.85
N ALA A 346 17.50 30.60 -0.86
CA ALA A 346 17.90 29.46 -0.04
C ALA A 346 18.98 28.61 -0.73
N PRO A 347 19.91 28.01 0.02
CA PRO A 347 20.76 26.93 -0.46
C PRO A 347 19.92 25.77 -1.03
N VAL A 348 20.38 25.19 -2.14
CA VAL A 348 19.73 24.06 -2.81
C VAL A 348 20.66 22.86 -2.88
N VAL A 349 20.11 21.68 -2.61
CA VAL A 349 20.77 20.39 -2.82
C VAL A 349 19.90 19.53 -3.73
N LEU A 350 20.49 18.98 -4.78
CA LEU A 350 19.82 18.11 -5.75
C LEU A 350 20.22 16.65 -5.53
N PHE A 351 19.23 15.76 -5.55
CA PHE A 351 19.41 14.32 -5.66
C PHE A 351 18.69 13.86 -6.91
N HIS A 352 19.40 13.32 -7.89
CA HIS A 352 18.83 12.85 -9.15
C HIS A 352 19.25 11.42 -9.46
N ALA A 353 18.34 10.66 -10.06
CA ALA A 353 18.51 9.27 -10.40
C ALA A 353 19.29 9.11 -11.71
N GLU A 354 20.29 8.22 -11.74
CA GLU A 354 21.12 7.99 -12.95
C GLU A 354 20.32 7.47 -14.15
N GLN A 355 19.27 6.69 -13.89
CA GLN A 355 18.41 6.08 -14.92
C GLN A 355 16.99 6.68 -14.85
N ASP A 356 16.89 7.96 -14.46
CA ASP A 356 15.64 8.69 -14.51
C ASP A 356 15.24 8.92 -15.96
N ALA A 357 14.07 8.44 -16.34
CA ALA A 357 13.56 8.60 -17.68
C ALA A 357 12.48 9.69 -17.79
N TRP A 358 12.21 10.39 -16.69
CA TRP A 358 11.22 11.47 -16.60
C TRP A 358 11.93 12.83 -16.66
N VAL A 359 13.14 12.91 -16.10
CA VAL A 359 13.91 14.16 -16.01
C VAL A 359 15.16 14.07 -16.88
N ASP A 360 15.26 14.97 -17.87
CA ASP A 360 16.45 15.09 -18.72
C ASP A 360 17.67 15.58 -17.91
N PRO A 361 18.80 14.85 -17.92
CA PRO A 361 20.05 15.33 -17.33
C PRO A 361 20.48 16.73 -17.82
N ALA A 362 20.25 17.08 -19.09
CA ALA A 362 20.60 18.39 -19.61
C ALA A 362 19.79 19.52 -18.95
N SER A 363 18.52 19.27 -18.63
CA SER A 363 17.67 20.20 -17.89
C SER A 363 18.15 20.40 -16.45
N ILE A 364 18.66 19.36 -15.80
CA ILE A 364 19.27 19.46 -14.46
C ILE A 364 20.51 20.36 -14.50
N GLU A 365 21.39 20.17 -15.50
CA GLU A 365 22.58 21.00 -15.67
C GLU A 365 22.22 22.47 -15.94
N ALA A 366 21.25 22.72 -16.83
CA ALA A 366 20.81 24.05 -17.21
C ALA A 366 20.18 24.83 -16.04
N VAL A 367 19.32 24.18 -15.25
CA VAL A 367 18.73 24.80 -14.04
C VAL A 367 19.79 24.93 -12.95
N GLY A 368 20.67 23.94 -12.78
CA GLY A 368 21.76 24.00 -11.81
C GLY A 368 22.72 25.16 -12.06
N ALA A 369 22.99 25.48 -13.33
CA ALA A 369 23.75 26.67 -13.71
C ALA A 369 23.01 27.97 -13.35
N ALA A 370 21.69 28.03 -13.57
CA ALA A 370 20.85 29.18 -13.22
C ALA A 370 20.78 29.42 -11.70
N MET A 371 20.81 28.36 -10.88
CA MET A 371 20.90 28.46 -9.42
C MET A 371 22.20 29.12 -8.94
N GLY A 372 23.28 29.06 -9.74
CA GLY A 372 24.58 29.66 -9.43
C GLY A 372 25.12 29.22 -8.07
N ALA A 373 25.48 30.18 -7.22
CA ALA A 373 26.07 29.92 -5.90
C ALA A 373 25.08 29.30 -4.88
N ASN A 374 23.78 29.32 -5.17
CA ASN A 374 22.77 28.69 -4.31
C ASN A 374 22.81 27.16 -4.41
N LEU A 375 23.25 26.60 -5.54
CA LEU A 375 23.43 25.15 -5.66
C LEU A 375 24.65 24.70 -4.86
N ARG A 376 24.41 24.04 -3.71
CA ARG A 376 25.47 23.51 -2.85
C ARG A 376 26.02 22.20 -3.37
N HIS A 377 25.12 21.28 -3.69
CA HIS A 377 25.47 19.94 -4.14
C HIS A 377 24.46 19.40 -5.16
N SER A 378 24.96 18.59 -6.09
CA SER A 378 24.17 17.83 -7.04
C SER A 378 24.66 16.38 -7.03
N TYR A 379 23.84 15.48 -6.49
CA TYR A 379 24.18 14.07 -6.28
C TYR A 379 23.45 13.20 -7.31
N VAL A 380 24.21 12.43 -8.08
CA VAL A 380 23.69 11.33 -8.91
C VAL A 380 23.53 10.08 -8.04
N VAL A 381 22.38 9.41 -8.11
CA VAL A 381 22.09 8.16 -7.41
C VAL A 381 22.22 6.97 -8.38
N PRO A 382 23.28 6.15 -8.29
CA PRO A 382 23.56 5.12 -9.29
C PRO A 382 22.46 4.06 -9.46
N GLY A 383 22.09 3.82 -10.71
CA GLY A 383 21.04 2.92 -11.19
C GLY A 383 19.65 3.18 -10.60
N ALA A 384 19.42 4.30 -9.93
CA ALA A 384 18.09 4.64 -9.43
C ALA A 384 17.17 5.03 -10.59
N LEU A 385 15.86 4.81 -10.40
CA LEU A 385 14.79 5.29 -11.29
C LEU A 385 14.09 6.50 -10.65
N HIS A 386 13.10 7.07 -11.35
CA HIS A 386 12.37 8.24 -10.89
C HIS A 386 11.73 8.06 -9.51
N ARG A 387 11.13 6.88 -9.25
CA ARG A 387 10.63 6.52 -7.91
C ARG A 387 11.73 5.87 -7.08
N LEU A 388 12.46 6.67 -6.30
CA LEU A 388 13.56 6.16 -5.45
C LEU A 388 13.13 5.02 -4.50
N GLN A 389 11.87 5.03 -4.07
CA GLN A 389 11.29 4.07 -3.13
C GLN A 389 11.26 2.63 -3.68
N GLU A 390 11.36 2.44 -5.00
CA GLU A 390 11.49 1.12 -5.62
C GLU A 390 12.69 0.32 -5.06
N SER A 391 13.74 1.03 -4.66
CA SER A 391 14.93 0.45 -4.05
C SER A 391 15.10 1.00 -2.64
N PRO A 392 14.56 0.31 -1.61
CA PRO A 392 14.69 0.74 -0.22
C PRO A 392 16.14 0.98 0.23
N ARG A 393 17.11 0.29 -0.38
CA ARG A 393 18.53 0.49 -0.12
C ARG A 393 19.03 1.83 -0.66
N LYS A 394 18.65 2.19 -1.89
CA LYS A 394 19.05 3.47 -2.51
C LYS A 394 18.34 4.65 -1.84
N ALA A 395 17.05 4.51 -1.55
CA ALA A 395 16.28 5.50 -0.80
C ALA A 395 16.94 5.83 0.55
N ARG A 396 17.40 4.82 1.31
CA ARG A 396 18.12 5.04 2.57
C ARG A 396 19.41 5.82 2.41
N THR A 397 20.19 5.55 1.36
CA THR A 397 21.41 6.31 1.08
C THR A 397 21.09 7.79 0.85
N VAL A 398 20.00 8.09 0.12
CA VAL A 398 19.53 9.45 -0.10
C VAL A 398 19.02 10.08 1.20
N TYR A 399 18.23 9.36 2.00
CA TYR A 399 17.74 9.86 3.31
C TYR A 399 18.88 10.21 4.26
N ARG A 400 19.93 9.37 4.30
CA ARG A 400 21.16 9.66 5.01
C ARG A 400 21.80 10.96 4.53
N GLN A 401 21.92 11.17 3.22
CA GLN A 401 22.53 12.40 2.73
C GLN A 401 21.66 13.63 2.98
N ILE A 402 20.34 13.54 2.83
CA ILE A 402 19.42 14.62 3.20
C ILE A 402 19.60 15.00 4.66
N ALA A 403 19.65 14.03 5.59
CA ALA A 403 19.86 14.30 7.00
C ALA A 403 21.20 15.02 7.27
N LEU A 404 22.27 14.67 6.53
CA LEU A 404 23.56 15.36 6.64
C LEU A 404 23.50 16.78 6.10
N CYS A 405 22.88 17.02 4.94
CA CYS A 405 22.70 18.35 4.39
C CYS A 405 21.82 19.23 5.31
N CYS A 406 20.73 18.69 5.85
CA CYS A 406 19.91 19.38 6.83
C CYS A 406 20.71 19.73 8.10
N GLN A 407 21.58 18.85 8.58
CA GLN A 407 22.42 19.16 9.73
C GLN A 407 23.42 20.27 9.42
N GLN A 408 24.06 20.23 8.26
CA GLN A 408 25.08 21.22 7.88
C GLN A 408 24.48 22.62 7.68
N GLU A 409 23.37 22.72 6.96
CA GLU A 409 22.78 24.00 6.58
C GLU A 409 21.84 24.56 7.65
N LEU A 410 21.10 23.70 8.36
CA LEU A 410 20.07 24.15 9.31
C LEU A 410 20.49 24.06 10.78
N TRP A 411 21.46 23.19 11.11
CA TRP A 411 21.88 22.94 12.50
C TRP A 411 23.41 22.79 12.70
N PRO A 412 24.21 23.76 12.26
CA PRO A 412 25.68 23.63 12.23
C PRO A 412 26.30 23.46 13.63
N THR A 413 25.63 23.94 14.68
CA THR A 413 26.09 23.83 16.08
C THR A 413 26.02 22.40 16.62
N ARG A 414 25.21 21.53 16.01
CA ARG A 414 25.03 20.15 16.47
C ARG A 414 25.91 19.19 15.68
N SER A 415 26.78 18.47 16.38
CA SER A 415 27.51 17.34 15.78
C SER A 415 26.63 16.08 15.74
N MET A 416 26.43 15.51 14.55
CA MET A 416 25.83 14.18 14.38
C MET A 416 26.91 13.08 14.48
N ALA A 417 27.32 12.75 15.70
CA ALA A 417 28.39 11.76 15.93
C ALA A 417 28.06 10.36 15.37
N ARG A 418 26.78 9.97 15.35
CA ARG A 418 26.31 8.72 14.75
C ARG A 418 24.90 8.90 14.20
N MET A 419 24.72 8.52 12.93
CA MET A 419 23.42 8.50 12.30
C MET A 419 22.60 7.31 12.79
N VAL A 420 21.36 7.57 13.18
CA VAL A 420 20.39 6.56 13.59
C VAL A 420 19.56 6.14 12.39
N GLU A 421 19.51 4.85 12.09
CA GLU A 421 18.58 4.31 11.11
C GLU A 421 17.29 3.89 11.82
N PRO A 422 16.11 4.33 11.33
CA PRO A 422 14.83 3.97 11.91
C PRO A 422 14.52 2.49 11.69
N SER A 423 13.82 1.88 12.66
CA SER A 423 13.41 0.48 12.56
C SER A 423 12.36 0.29 11.46
N HIS A 424 12.52 -0.72 10.60
CA HIS A 424 11.49 -1.03 9.59
C HIS A 424 10.17 -1.43 10.25
N ARG A 425 10.23 -1.96 11.46
CA ARG A 425 9.05 -2.30 12.24
C ARG A 425 8.28 -1.03 12.61
N GLU A 426 8.95 0.00 13.12
CA GLU A 426 8.31 1.28 13.50
C GLU A 426 7.66 1.94 12.28
N ILE A 427 8.38 2.05 11.17
CA ILE A 427 7.86 2.57 9.89
C ILE A 427 6.63 1.77 9.44
N GLY A 428 6.71 0.43 9.50
CA GLY A 428 5.61 -0.45 9.09
C GLY A 428 4.38 -0.34 9.98
N VAL A 429 4.55 -0.13 11.30
CA VAL A 429 3.45 0.12 12.23
C VAL A 429 2.80 1.47 11.93
N GLN A 430 3.58 2.53 11.76
CA GLN A 430 3.04 3.85 11.46
C GLN A 430 2.30 3.89 10.11
N ASN A 431 2.88 3.29 9.06
CA ASN A 431 2.21 3.18 7.76
C ASN A 431 0.87 2.45 7.85
N ARG A 432 0.78 1.40 8.67
CA ARG A 432 -0.49 0.70 8.92
C ARG A 432 -1.48 1.60 9.66
N ALA A 433 -1.03 2.29 10.71
CA ALA A 433 -1.89 3.19 11.47
C ALA A 433 -2.47 4.31 10.60
N GLU A 434 -1.66 4.96 9.76
CA GLU A 434 -2.11 5.97 8.81
C GLU A 434 -3.07 5.40 7.75
N ARG A 435 -2.81 4.19 7.23
CA ARG A 435 -3.72 3.52 6.29
C ARG A 435 -5.09 3.25 6.90
N GLU A 436 -5.14 2.73 8.12
CA GLU A 436 -6.41 2.46 8.81
C GLU A 436 -7.16 3.77 9.17
N ARG A 437 -6.43 4.82 9.56
CA ARG A 437 -7.00 6.17 9.76
C ARG A 437 -7.69 6.68 8.49
N SER A 438 -7.02 6.59 7.33
CA SER A 438 -7.60 7.06 6.06
C SER A 438 -8.82 6.23 5.64
N LYS A 439 -8.81 4.91 5.87
CA LYS A 439 -9.97 4.04 5.61
C LYS A 439 -11.19 4.41 6.45
N LYS A 440 -11.01 4.71 7.75
CA LYS A 440 -12.11 5.12 8.64
C LYS A 440 -12.77 6.43 8.18
N ARG A 441 -12.01 7.33 7.53
CA ARG A 441 -12.50 8.64 7.03
C ARG A 441 -13.26 8.55 5.69
N ARG A 442 -12.98 7.55 4.85
CA ARG A 442 -13.67 7.33 3.57
C ARG A 442 -14.11 5.87 3.44
N PRO A 443 -15.20 5.45 4.10
CA PRO A 443 -15.75 4.10 3.92
C PRO A 443 -16.32 3.97 2.50
N VAL A 444 -15.68 3.17 1.66
CA VAL A 444 -16.20 2.81 0.32
C VAL A 444 -17.30 1.77 0.50
N GLY A 445 -18.51 2.04 -0.02
CA GLY A 445 -19.62 1.09 0.02
C GLY A 445 -19.32 -0.16 -0.82
N LYS A 446 -19.96 -1.30 -0.50
CA LYS A 446 -19.78 -2.55 -1.28
C LYS A 446 -20.16 -2.39 -2.75
N SER A 447 -21.17 -1.57 -3.08
CA SER A 447 -21.58 -1.25 -4.45
C SER A 447 -20.50 -0.47 -5.21
N ASP A 448 -19.91 0.52 -4.55
CA ASP A 448 -18.90 1.41 -5.13
C ASP A 448 -17.60 0.63 -5.38
N HIS A 449 -17.30 -0.35 -4.51
CA HIS A 449 -16.19 -1.27 -4.71
C HIS A 449 -16.36 -2.14 -5.96
N VAL A 450 -17.55 -2.72 -6.18
CA VAL A 450 -17.82 -3.51 -7.40
C VAL A 450 -17.75 -2.63 -8.65
N ALA A 451 -18.33 -1.43 -8.62
CA ALA A 451 -18.29 -0.50 -9.75
C ALA A 451 -16.86 -0.09 -10.11
N PHE A 452 -16.02 0.21 -9.11
CA PHE A 452 -14.60 0.51 -9.29
C PHE A 452 -13.87 -0.65 -9.98
N TRP A 453 -13.99 -1.87 -9.46
CA TRP A 453 -13.28 -3.02 -10.04
C TRP A 453 -13.81 -3.42 -11.41
N GLN A 454 -15.10 -3.21 -11.68
CA GLN A 454 -15.67 -3.39 -13.01
C GLN A 454 -15.05 -2.43 -14.02
N GLU A 455 -14.93 -1.14 -13.68
CA GLU A 455 -14.27 -0.15 -14.55
C GLU A 455 -12.78 -0.46 -14.72
N TYR A 456 -12.09 -0.78 -13.62
CA TYR A 456 -10.67 -1.16 -13.63
C TYR A 456 -10.44 -2.34 -14.58
N LEU A 457 -11.14 -3.46 -14.40
CA LEU A 457 -10.96 -4.66 -15.22
C LEU A 457 -11.37 -4.48 -16.69
N HIS A 458 -12.31 -3.57 -16.98
CA HIS A 458 -12.65 -3.22 -18.36
C HIS A 458 -11.46 -2.61 -19.11
N ASN A 459 -10.64 -1.82 -18.42
CA ASN A 459 -9.49 -1.16 -19.00
C ASN A 459 -8.26 -2.07 -19.17
N PHE A 460 -8.30 -3.30 -18.66
CA PHE A 460 -7.21 -4.29 -18.78
C PHE A 460 -7.55 -5.47 -19.70
N GLN A 461 -8.54 -5.35 -20.60
CA GLN A 461 -8.85 -6.41 -21.59
C GLN A 461 -7.67 -6.70 -22.55
N THR A 462 -6.81 -5.70 -22.72
CA THR A 462 -5.70 -5.64 -23.66
C THR A 462 -4.36 -6.05 -23.08
N ILE A 463 -4.29 -6.23 -21.74
CA ILE A 463 -3.05 -6.66 -21.07
C ILE A 463 -2.45 -7.97 -21.61
N PRO A 464 -3.23 -8.94 -22.17
CA PRO A 464 -2.65 -10.11 -22.80
C PRO A 464 -1.85 -9.80 -24.07
N ASN A 465 -1.86 -8.59 -24.62
CA ASN A 465 -0.99 -8.24 -25.74
C ASN A 465 0.40 -7.75 -25.30
N VAL A 466 0.62 -7.55 -24.00
CA VAL A 466 1.88 -7.07 -23.44
C VAL A 466 2.86 -8.22 -23.22
N ALA A 467 4.04 -8.14 -23.84
CA ALA A 467 5.07 -9.18 -23.74
C ALA A 467 5.52 -9.44 -22.29
N ASP A 468 5.67 -8.40 -21.45
CA ASP A 468 6.03 -8.56 -20.04
C ASP A 468 4.93 -9.23 -19.21
N PHE A 469 3.66 -9.03 -19.56
CA PHE A 469 2.56 -9.76 -18.94
C PHE A 469 2.61 -11.25 -19.31
N TRP A 470 2.93 -11.60 -20.56
CA TRP A 470 3.18 -12.99 -20.94
C TRP A 470 4.34 -13.62 -20.19
N ARG A 471 5.44 -12.89 -19.97
CA ARG A 471 6.57 -13.35 -19.14
C ARG A 471 6.14 -13.61 -17.70
N LEU A 472 5.30 -12.75 -17.12
CA LEU A 472 4.70 -12.98 -15.80
C LEU A 472 3.86 -14.26 -15.80
N MET A 473 3.00 -14.47 -16.79
CA MET A 473 2.17 -15.67 -16.90
C MET A 473 3.01 -16.95 -17.02
N ASP A 474 4.07 -16.93 -17.83
CA ASP A 474 5.01 -18.04 -17.94
C ASP A 474 5.74 -18.32 -16.62
N HIS A 475 6.16 -17.28 -15.88
CA HIS A 475 6.72 -17.47 -14.54
C HIS A 475 5.73 -18.09 -13.55
N VAL A 476 4.49 -17.59 -13.52
CA VAL A 476 3.40 -18.13 -12.69
C VAL A 476 3.17 -19.60 -13.03
N TYR A 477 3.11 -19.94 -14.32
CA TYR A 477 2.93 -21.31 -14.80
C TYR A 477 4.07 -22.24 -14.37
N ARG A 478 5.34 -21.81 -14.51
CA ARG A 478 6.50 -22.59 -14.06
C ARG A 478 6.52 -22.82 -12.55
N LEU A 479 6.15 -21.82 -11.76
CA LEU A 479 6.06 -21.93 -10.30
C LEU A 479 4.93 -22.88 -9.87
N MET A 480 3.78 -22.78 -10.55
CA MET A 480 2.66 -23.71 -10.38
C MET A 480 3.09 -25.15 -10.64
N GLY A 481 4.06 -25.35 -11.54
CA GLY A 481 4.59 -26.66 -11.89
C GLY A 481 3.68 -27.42 -12.84
N ASP A 482 4.11 -28.62 -13.22
CA ASP A 482 3.37 -29.44 -14.17
C ASP A 482 2.00 -29.83 -13.61
N CYS A 483 1.00 -29.73 -14.50
CA CYS A 483 -0.39 -30.15 -14.26
C CYS A 483 -0.79 -31.18 -15.33
N HIS A 484 -0.20 -32.38 -15.25
CA HIS A 484 -0.33 -33.43 -16.26
C HIS A 484 -1.24 -34.59 -15.83
N HIS A 485 -1.68 -34.61 -14.57
CA HIS A 485 -2.43 -35.70 -13.97
C HIS A 485 -3.90 -35.36 -13.70
N GLY A 486 -4.38 -34.24 -14.25
CA GLY A 486 -5.75 -33.76 -14.07
C GLY A 486 -5.92 -32.91 -12.80
N GLU A 487 -4.85 -32.22 -12.41
CA GLU A 487 -4.81 -31.35 -11.24
C GLU A 487 -5.92 -30.29 -11.30
N ARG A 488 -6.50 -30.01 -10.13
CA ARG A 488 -7.52 -28.96 -9.96
C ARG A 488 -6.85 -27.64 -9.61
N ILE A 489 -7.12 -26.62 -10.41
CA ILE A 489 -6.49 -25.31 -10.33
C ILE A 489 -7.55 -24.29 -9.91
N LEU A 490 -7.28 -23.57 -8.83
CA LEU A 490 -8.03 -22.38 -8.41
C LEU A 490 -7.28 -21.13 -8.86
N ASP A 491 -7.92 -20.30 -9.69
CA ASP A 491 -7.47 -18.93 -9.98
C ASP A 491 -8.28 -17.94 -9.14
N ALA A 492 -7.67 -17.45 -8.05
CA ALA A 492 -8.28 -16.61 -7.04
C ALA A 492 -8.14 -15.13 -7.41
N GLY A 493 -9.25 -14.51 -7.83
CA GLY A 493 -9.31 -13.18 -8.42
C GLY A 493 -9.01 -13.23 -9.91
N CYS A 494 -9.70 -14.12 -10.63
CA CYS A 494 -9.37 -14.44 -12.02
C CYS A 494 -9.62 -13.28 -13.01
N GLY A 495 -10.38 -12.25 -12.60
CA GLY A 495 -10.75 -11.12 -13.46
C GLY A 495 -11.33 -11.58 -14.80
N ASN A 496 -10.74 -11.09 -15.90
CA ASN A 496 -11.13 -11.44 -17.27
C ASN A 496 -10.61 -12.82 -17.74
N GLY A 497 -10.09 -13.66 -16.85
CA GLY A 497 -9.70 -15.05 -17.15
C GLY A 497 -8.36 -15.22 -17.86
N ASN A 498 -7.44 -14.25 -17.76
CA ASN A 498 -6.18 -14.26 -18.51
C ASN A 498 -5.32 -15.51 -18.25
N LEU A 499 -5.24 -15.97 -16.99
CA LEU A 499 -4.53 -17.21 -16.66
C LEU A 499 -5.21 -18.43 -17.29
N GLY A 500 -6.53 -18.50 -17.24
CA GLY A 500 -7.29 -19.58 -17.86
C GLY A 500 -7.06 -19.70 -19.37
N VAL A 501 -7.07 -18.57 -20.09
CA VAL A 501 -6.72 -18.51 -21.52
C VAL A 501 -5.28 -19.00 -21.76
N PHE A 502 -4.33 -18.51 -20.97
CA PHE A 502 -2.93 -18.92 -21.06
C PHE A 502 -2.74 -20.43 -20.85
N LEU A 503 -3.42 -21.01 -19.86
CA LEU A 503 -3.39 -22.45 -19.57
C LEU A 503 -4.00 -23.27 -20.72
N GLN A 504 -5.11 -22.80 -21.29
CA GLN A 504 -5.77 -23.47 -22.42
C GLN A 504 -4.88 -23.49 -23.67
N LEU A 505 -4.21 -22.39 -23.99
CA LEU A 505 -3.24 -22.32 -25.09
C LEU A 505 -2.07 -23.29 -24.88
N ASN A 506 -1.45 -23.28 -23.69
CA ASN A 506 -0.35 -24.18 -23.36
C ASN A 506 -0.77 -25.65 -23.44
N GLN A 507 -1.98 -25.97 -22.99
CA GLN A 507 -2.52 -27.32 -23.08
C GLN A 507 -2.73 -27.75 -24.54
N ALA A 508 -3.24 -26.87 -25.40
CA ALA A 508 -3.39 -27.16 -26.82
C ALA A 508 -2.03 -27.47 -27.46
N PHE A 509 -1.02 -26.62 -27.25
CA PHE A 509 0.35 -26.89 -27.70
C PHE A 509 0.84 -28.26 -27.23
N ARG A 510 0.63 -28.62 -25.95
CA ARG A 510 1.01 -29.94 -25.43
C ARG A 510 0.26 -31.09 -26.12
N GLN A 511 -1.05 -30.99 -26.33
CA GLN A 511 -1.84 -32.03 -27.01
C GLN A 511 -1.37 -32.30 -28.44
N ARG A 512 -0.89 -31.25 -29.14
CA ARG A 512 -0.34 -31.35 -30.49
C ARG A 512 0.95 -32.15 -30.54
N TYR A 513 1.82 -32.00 -29.53
CA TYR A 513 3.19 -32.56 -29.56
C TYR A 513 3.42 -33.75 -28.59
N ALA A 514 2.50 -34.04 -27.67
CA ALA A 514 2.66 -35.12 -26.68
C ALA A 514 2.45 -36.54 -27.27
N ARG A 515 3.22 -37.51 -26.75
CA ARG A 515 3.09 -38.95 -27.04
C ARG A 515 1.81 -39.51 -26.37
N ARG A 516 1.17 -40.53 -26.98
CA ARG A 516 -0.06 -41.14 -26.46
C ARG A 516 0.15 -41.74 -25.06
N GLY A 517 -0.70 -41.40 -24.08
CA GLY A 517 -0.91 -42.19 -22.86
C GLY A 517 -0.78 -41.48 -21.51
N ASP A 518 0.04 -40.43 -21.39
CA ASP A 518 0.50 -39.95 -20.07
C ASP A 518 -0.18 -38.66 -19.55
N PHE A 519 -1.16 -38.11 -20.27
CA PHE A 519 -1.64 -36.76 -20.02
C PHE A 519 -3.15 -36.70 -19.75
N ARG A 520 -3.52 -36.10 -18.62
CA ARG A 520 -4.89 -35.69 -18.28
C ARG A 520 -4.96 -34.18 -18.18
N SER A 521 -5.94 -33.62 -18.87
CA SER A 521 -6.25 -32.19 -18.85
C SER A 521 -6.58 -31.72 -17.42
N PRO A 522 -5.99 -30.61 -16.95
CA PRO A 522 -6.35 -30.05 -15.65
C PRO A 522 -7.79 -29.50 -15.64
N ASP A 523 -8.31 -29.28 -14.43
CA ASP A 523 -9.63 -28.73 -14.15
C ASP A 523 -9.47 -27.32 -13.56
N TYR A 524 -9.86 -26.30 -14.32
CA TYR A 524 -9.70 -24.90 -13.95
C TYR A 524 -10.99 -24.33 -13.34
N VAL A 525 -10.82 -23.63 -12.22
CA VAL A 525 -11.88 -22.88 -11.54
C VAL A 525 -11.38 -21.45 -11.27
N GLY A 526 -11.96 -20.48 -11.96
CA GLY A 526 -11.75 -19.05 -11.68
C GLY A 526 -12.75 -18.51 -10.67
N VAL A 527 -12.30 -17.65 -9.76
CA VAL A 527 -13.14 -16.97 -8.78
C VAL A 527 -12.96 -15.46 -8.87
N ASP A 528 -14.06 -14.73 -8.92
CA ASP A 528 -14.08 -13.27 -8.79
C ASP A 528 -15.43 -12.82 -8.21
N PHE A 529 -15.50 -11.62 -7.63
CA PHE A 529 -16.75 -11.08 -7.11
C PHE A 529 -17.46 -10.17 -8.13
N VAL A 530 -16.75 -9.73 -9.19
CA VAL A 530 -17.24 -8.85 -10.27
C VAL A 530 -17.95 -9.68 -11.36
N PRO A 531 -19.29 -9.56 -11.51
CA PRO A 531 -20.04 -10.41 -12.44
C PRO A 531 -19.67 -10.23 -13.91
N THR A 532 -19.39 -8.99 -14.34
CA THR A 532 -19.04 -8.68 -15.72
C THR A 532 -17.67 -9.26 -16.11
N ALA A 533 -16.72 -9.29 -15.19
CA ALA A 533 -15.40 -9.89 -15.40
C ALA A 533 -15.52 -11.42 -15.62
N LEU A 534 -16.33 -12.10 -14.80
CA LEU A 534 -16.59 -13.54 -14.98
C LEU A 534 -17.28 -13.86 -16.30
N ALA A 535 -18.23 -13.02 -16.73
CA ALA A 535 -18.87 -13.15 -18.03
C ALA A 535 -17.85 -12.98 -19.17
N GLN A 536 -16.98 -11.97 -19.07
CA GLN A 536 -15.90 -11.74 -20.05
C GLN A 536 -14.90 -12.90 -20.08
N ALA A 537 -14.54 -13.46 -18.92
CA ALA A 537 -13.67 -14.63 -18.83
C ALA A 537 -14.24 -15.84 -19.59
N MET A 538 -15.54 -16.12 -19.41
CA MET A 538 -16.23 -17.17 -20.14
C MET A 538 -16.22 -16.94 -21.65
N THR A 539 -16.52 -15.71 -22.10
CA THR A 539 -16.42 -15.33 -23.51
C THR A 539 -15.01 -15.55 -24.07
N ASN A 540 -13.97 -15.17 -23.32
CA ASN A 540 -12.59 -15.37 -23.72
C ASN A 540 -12.23 -16.87 -23.86
N PHE A 541 -12.67 -17.72 -22.92
CA PHE A 541 -12.47 -19.16 -22.97
C PHE A 541 -13.15 -19.81 -24.20
N GLU A 542 -14.37 -19.37 -24.51
CA GLU A 542 -15.13 -19.86 -25.67
C GLU A 542 -14.47 -19.45 -26.99
N GLN A 543 -14.07 -18.18 -27.12
CA GLN A 543 -13.40 -17.67 -28.32
C GLN A 543 -12.08 -18.39 -28.61
N VAL A 544 -11.23 -18.54 -27.59
CA VAL A 544 -9.95 -19.25 -27.71
C VAL A 544 -10.18 -20.73 -28.00
N GLY A 545 -11.15 -21.36 -27.33
CA GLY A 545 -11.55 -22.73 -27.60
C GLY A 545 -11.98 -22.96 -29.05
N ALA A 546 -12.81 -22.08 -29.61
CA ALA A 546 -13.28 -22.15 -30.99
C ALA A 546 -12.13 -21.94 -31.99
N ALA A 547 -11.25 -20.97 -31.75
CA ALA A 547 -10.08 -20.72 -32.59
C ALA A 547 -9.13 -21.93 -32.62
N LEU A 548 -8.86 -22.53 -31.46
CA LEU A 548 -8.03 -23.73 -31.34
C LEU A 548 -8.67 -24.95 -32.04
N GLN A 549 -10.00 -25.14 -31.91
CA GLN A 549 -10.69 -26.20 -32.65
C GLN A 549 -10.47 -26.06 -34.16
N GLY A 550 -10.65 -24.85 -34.73
CA GLY A 550 -10.43 -24.60 -36.15
C GLY A 550 -9.03 -24.97 -36.65
N GLN A 551 -7.99 -24.73 -35.84
CA GLN A 551 -6.59 -25.00 -36.21
C GLN A 551 -6.17 -26.47 -36.07
N PHE A 552 -6.87 -27.29 -35.27
CA PHE A 552 -6.54 -28.71 -35.06
C PHE A 552 -7.16 -29.64 -36.11
N TYR A 553 -8.19 -29.20 -36.84
CA TYR A 553 -8.84 -30.00 -37.88
C TYR A 553 -7.94 -30.29 -39.10
N GLU A 554 -6.91 -29.47 -39.36
CA GLU A 554 -5.96 -29.70 -40.46
C GLU A 554 -4.93 -30.81 -40.18
N GLY A 555 -4.87 -31.35 -38.95
CA GLY A 555 -3.82 -32.28 -38.53
C GLY A 555 -4.27 -33.40 -37.60
N LEU A 556 -5.08 -34.35 -38.08
CA LEU A 556 -5.28 -35.73 -37.56
C LEU A 556 -5.60 -35.94 -36.05
N ARG A 557 -5.77 -34.92 -35.21
CA ARG A 557 -6.20 -35.03 -33.80
C ARG A 557 -7.24 -33.96 -33.45
N ALA A 558 -8.40 -34.39 -32.94
CA ALA A 558 -9.38 -33.49 -32.35
C ALA A 558 -8.83 -32.87 -31.06
N TYR A 559 -8.86 -31.55 -30.96
CA TYR A 559 -8.53 -30.82 -29.74
C TYR A 559 -9.56 -31.11 -28.66
N VAL A 560 -9.12 -31.40 -27.44
CA VAL A 560 -10.00 -31.58 -26.27
C VAL A 560 -9.82 -30.36 -25.36
N PRO A 561 -10.82 -29.47 -25.24
CA PRO A 561 -10.74 -28.30 -24.38
C PRO A 561 -10.52 -28.66 -22.90
N MET A 562 -9.82 -27.80 -22.17
CA MET A 562 -9.77 -27.83 -20.70
C MET A 562 -11.18 -27.72 -20.11
N SER A 563 -11.41 -28.31 -18.94
CA SER A 563 -12.60 -27.94 -18.14
C SER A 563 -12.36 -26.56 -17.53
N MET A 564 -13.19 -25.59 -17.94
CA MET A 564 -13.09 -24.20 -17.49
C MET A 564 -14.40 -23.81 -16.80
N ARG A 565 -14.32 -23.44 -15.52
CA ARG A 565 -15.48 -22.96 -14.75
C ARG A 565 -15.15 -21.65 -14.05
N VAL A 566 -16.18 -20.85 -13.85
CA VAL A 566 -16.10 -19.60 -13.08
C VAL A 566 -17.11 -19.63 -11.94
N CYS A 567 -16.74 -19.05 -10.80
CA CYS A 567 -17.57 -18.98 -9.60
C CYS A 567 -17.55 -17.57 -9.03
N ARG A 568 -18.74 -17.02 -8.72
CA ARG A 568 -18.84 -15.72 -8.06
C ARG A 568 -18.61 -15.89 -6.56
N ALA A 569 -17.48 -15.40 -6.06
CA ALA A 569 -17.20 -15.35 -4.63
C ALA A 569 -16.29 -14.18 -4.28
N ASP A 570 -16.42 -13.67 -3.05
CA ASP A 570 -15.53 -12.65 -2.50
C ASP A 570 -14.36 -13.35 -1.78
N LEU A 571 -13.13 -13.01 -2.16
CA LEU A 571 -11.90 -13.57 -1.56
C LEU A 571 -11.71 -13.13 -0.09
N GLU A 572 -12.48 -12.14 0.35
CA GLU A 572 -12.55 -11.69 1.74
C GLU A 572 -13.68 -12.36 2.53
N SER A 573 -14.31 -13.39 1.95
CA SER A 573 -15.29 -14.26 2.59
C SER A 573 -14.84 -15.73 2.49
N PRO A 574 -15.38 -16.64 3.33
CA PRO A 574 -15.08 -18.06 3.21
C PRO A 574 -15.37 -18.56 1.79
N LEU A 575 -14.38 -19.20 1.15
CA LEU A 575 -14.51 -19.67 -0.22
C LEU A 575 -15.51 -20.84 -0.28
N PRO A 576 -16.36 -20.92 -1.31
CA PRO A 576 -17.44 -21.92 -1.42
C PRO A 576 -16.90 -23.30 -1.87
N PHE A 577 -15.75 -23.71 -1.34
CA PHE A 577 -15.09 -24.96 -1.66
C PHE A 577 -14.74 -25.73 -0.37
N PRO A 578 -14.83 -27.07 -0.39
CA PRO A 578 -14.34 -27.91 0.70
C PRO A 578 -12.84 -27.74 0.93
N ASP A 579 -12.38 -28.17 2.09
CA ASP A 579 -10.96 -28.25 2.40
C ASP A 579 -10.26 -29.19 1.42
N HIS A 580 -9.00 -28.89 1.12
CA HIS A 580 -8.13 -29.72 0.26
C HIS A 580 -8.70 -30.04 -1.13
N SER A 581 -9.54 -29.17 -1.69
CA SER A 581 -10.22 -29.41 -2.97
C SER A 581 -9.39 -29.06 -4.22
N PHE A 582 -8.25 -28.38 -4.06
CA PHE A 582 -7.40 -27.93 -5.17
C PHE A 582 -5.93 -28.34 -5.01
N ASP A 583 -5.31 -28.78 -6.09
CA ASP A 583 -3.88 -29.13 -6.12
C ASP A 583 -3.00 -27.89 -6.36
N ARG A 584 -3.56 -26.86 -7.00
CA ARG A 584 -2.90 -25.59 -7.32
C ARG A 584 -3.82 -24.44 -6.97
N VAL A 585 -3.30 -23.44 -6.27
CA VAL A 585 -3.98 -22.16 -6.03
C VAL A 585 -3.08 -21.06 -6.57
N VAL A 586 -3.62 -20.20 -7.42
CA VAL A 586 -2.93 -19.05 -8.00
C VAL A 586 -3.67 -17.79 -7.58
N CYS A 587 -2.94 -16.82 -7.05
CA CYS A 587 -3.45 -15.48 -6.73
C CYS A 587 -2.53 -14.47 -7.44
N ASN A 588 -2.89 -14.10 -8.66
CA ASN A 588 -2.03 -13.29 -9.51
C ASN A 588 -2.42 -11.81 -9.45
N LEU A 589 -1.57 -10.95 -8.88
CA LEU A 589 -1.77 -9.50 -8.78
C LEU A 589 -3.03 -9.06 -8.02
N VAL A 590 -3.54 -9.88 -7.08
CA VAL A 590 -4.80 -9.62 -6.35
C VAL A 590 -4.57 -9.35 -4.87
N ILE A 591 -3.61 -10.04 -4.24
CA ILE A 591 -3.44 -10.03 -2.76
C ILE A 591 -3.16 -8.63 -2.17
N GLY A 592 -2.61 -7.71 -2.96
CA GLY A 592 -2.35 -6.33 -2.52
C GLY A 592 -3.62 -5.50 -2.29
N TYR A 593 -4.75 -5.93 -2.87
CA TYR A 593 -5.99 -5.19 -2.92
C TYR A 593 -7.04 -5.66 -1.89
N VAL A 594 -6.88 -6.85 -1.30
CA VAL A 594 -7.77 -7.32 -0.24
C VAL A 594 -7.50 -6.57 1.08
N ARG A 595 -8.54 -6.31 1.87
CA ARG A 595 -8.46 -5.60 3.16
C ARG A 595 -7.85 -6.48 4.24
N ASP A 596 -8.15 -7.79 4.26
CA ASP A 596 -7.51 -8.77 5.14
C ASP A 596 -6.77 -9.88 4.36
N PRO A 597 -5.52 -9.60 3.92
CA PRO A 597 -4.69 -10.61 3.25
C PRO A 597 -4.45 -11.88 4.08
N LEU A 598 -4.46 -11.80 5.42
CA LEU A 598 -4.19 -12.97 6.26
C LEU A 598 -5.40 -13.90 6.28
N PHE A 599 -6.62 -13.36 6.33
CA PHE A 599 -7.82 -14.16 6.14
C PHE A 599 -7.80 -14.87 4.77
N THR A 600 -7.56 -14.12 3.70
CA THR A 600 -7.53 -14.66 2.34
C THR A 600 -6.46 -15.75 2.18
N LEU A 601 -5.25 -15.56 2.74
CA LEU A 601 -4.21 -16.58 2.74
C LEU A 601 -4.61 -17.85 3.51
N ARG A 602 -5.33 -17.71 4.62
CA ARG A 602 -5.84 -18.88 5.38
C ARG A 602 -6.84 -19.66 4.55
N GLU A 603 -7.75 -18.99 3.85
CA GLU A 603 -8.70 -19.65 2.95
C GLU A 603 -7.99 -20.36 1.81
N TYR A 604 -6.94 -19.78 1.22
CA TYR A 604 -6.13 -20.46 0.21
C TYR A 604 -5.47 -21.73 0.75
N LEU A 605 -4.89 -21.66 1.95
CA LEU A 605 -4.28 -22.83 2.60
C LEU A 605 -5.31 -23.90 2.97
N ARG A 606 -6.53 -23.51 3.33
CA ARG A 606 -7.64 -24.42 3.65
C ARG A 606 -8.05 -25.23 2.43
N VAL A 607 -8.28 -24.57 1.29
CA VAL A 607 -8.74 -25.25 0.06
C VAL A 607 -7.62 -25.96 -0.69
N LEU A 608 -6.35 -25.67 -0.37
CA LEU A 608 -5.19 -26.32 -0.97
C LEU A 608 -4.99 -27.72 -0.39
N ALA A 609 -4.84 -28.71 -1.27
CA ALA A 609 -4.56 -30.09 -0.90
C ALA A 609 -3.17 -30.22 -0.25
N PRO A 610 -2.94 -31.27 0.58
CA PRO A 610 -1.60 -31.58 1.07
C PRO A 610 -0.61 -31.74 -0.10
N ASN A 611 0.57 -31.14 0.02
CA ASN A 611 1.58 -31.04 -1.06
C ASN A 611 1.15 -30.23 -2.30
N GLY A 612 0.00 -29.57 -2.26
CA GLY A 612 -0.42 -28.62 -3.28
C GLY A 612 0.51 -27.41 -3.33
N ARG A 613 0.42 -26.63 -4.42
CA ARG A 613 1.23 -25.42 -4.61
C ARG A 613 0.37 -24.17 -4.62
N LEU A 614 0.77 -23.19 -3.81
CA LEU A 614 0.22 -21.84 -3.80
C LEU A 614 1.22 -20.90 -4.49
N VAL A 615 0.76 -20.21 -5.54
CA VAL A 615 1.54 -19.18 -6.25
C VAL A 615 0.87 -17.84 -6.04
N ILE A 616 1.63 -16.86 -5.56
CA ILE A 616 1.14 -15.50 -5.35
C ILE A 616 2.09 -14.55 -6.06
N SER A 617 1.53 -13.63 -6.84
CA SER A 617 2.27 -12.52 -7.43
C SER A 617 1.67 -11.20 -6.94
N ASN A 618 2.51 -10.18 -6.86
CA ASN A 618 2.08 -8.82 -6.56
C ASN A 618 3.07 -7.84 -7.18
N LEU A 619 2.59 -6.62 -7.47
CA LEU A 619 3.49 -5.52 -7.79
C LEU A 619 4.32 -5.15 -6.56
N LYS A 620 5.55 -4.68 -6.80
CA LYS A 620 6.33 -4.04 -5.75
C LYS A 620 5.60 -2.76 -5.31
N PRO A 621 5.68 -2.37 -4.03
CA PRO A 621 5.27 -1.02 -3.63
C PRO A 621 6.00 0.00 -4.52
N TYR A 622 5.27 1.00 -5.01
CA TYR A 622 5.80 2.10 -5.84
C TYR A 622 6.41 1.67 -7.18
N ALA A 623 5.98 0.52 -7.73
CA ALA A 623 6.47 0.02 -9.01
C ALA A 623 6.30 1.08 -10.12
N ASP A 624 7.39 1.36 -10.84
CA ASP A 624 7.45 2.24 -11.99
C ASP A 624 7.09 1.44 -13.25
N LEU A 625 5.83 1.59 -13.66
CA LEU A 625 5.27 0.91 -14.83
C LEU A 625 5.60 1.65 -16.14
N SER A 626 6.22 2.84 -16.07
CA SER A 626 6.61 3.60 -17.27
C SER A 626 7.63 2.84 -18.12
N ALA A 627 8.49 2.02 -17.49
CA ALA A 627 9.43 1.15 -18.21
C ALA A 627 8.71 0.05 -19.03
N ILE A 628 7.64 -0.53 -18.49
CA ILE A 628 6.83 -1.54 -19.19
C ILE A 628 6.11 -0.89 -20.37
N TYR A 629 5.54 0.30 -20.16
CA TYR A 629 4.90 1.07 -21.22
C TYR A 629 5.89 1.45 -22.32
N ARG A 630 7.08 1.98 -21.98
CA ARG A 630 8.10 2.33 -22.97
C ARG A 630 8.51 1.11 -23.81
N SER A 631 8.79 -0.03 -23.16
CA SER A 631 9.11 -1.27 -23.89
C SER A 631 7.96 -1.71 -24.81
N PHE A 632 6.71 -1.50 -24.39
CA PHE A 632 5.55 -1.84 -25.19
C PHE A 632 5.43 -0.92 -26.42
N VAL A 633 5.52 0.41 -26.24
CA VAL A 633 5.49 1.39 -27.33
C VAL A 633 6.64 1.19 -28.32
N GLU A 634 7.85 0.89 -27.85
CA GLU A 634 9.00 0.58 -28.72
C GLU A 634 8.75 -0.63 -29.64
N THR A 635 7.91 -1.58 -29.21
CA THR A 635 7.54 -2.76 -29.99
C THR A 635 6.23 -2.62 -30.77
N ALA A 636 5.48 -1.53 -30.54
CA ALA A 636 4.22 -1.29 -31.22
C ALA A 636 4.45 -1.00 -32.71
N GLN A 637 3.75 -1.73 -33.56
CA GLN A 637 3.83 -1.59 -35.02
C GLN A 637 2.65 -0.81 -35.61
N THR A 638 1.60 -0.58 -34.81
CA THR A 638 0.39 0.14 -35.25
C THR A 638 -0.02 1.25 -34.29
N PRO A 639 -0.71 2.30 -34.77
CA PRO A 639 -1.28 3.35 -33.91
C PRO A 639 -2.25 2.79 -32.84
N ASP A 640 -3.03 1.76 -33.18
CA ASP A 640 -3.95 1.11 -32.26
C ASP A 640 -3.22 0.45 -31.08
N GLN A 641 -2.05 -0.15 -31.34
CA GLN A 641 -1.21 -0.72 -30.27
C GLN A 641 -0.65 0.38 -29.37
N ILE A 642 -0.24 1.53 -29.91
CA ILE A 642 0.22 2.66 -29.08
C ILE A 642 -0.90 3.15 -28.16
N GLU A 643 -2.11 3.30 -28.69
CA GLU A 643 -3.30 3.70 -27.92
C GLU A 643 -3.69 2.67 -26.85
N GLU A 644 -3.55 1.38 -27.16
CA GLU A 644 -3.72 0.27 -26.21
C GLU A 644 -2.72 0.36 -25.04
N GLY A 645 -1.48 0.70 -25.34
CA GLY A 645 -0.43 0.93 -24.33
C GLY A 645 -0.75 2.11 -23.44
N ARG A 646 -1.27 3.21 -24.01
CA ARG A 646 -1.66 4.41 -23.26
C ARG A 646 -2.75 4.10 -22.26
N ARG A 647 -3.79 3.39 -22.69
CA ARG A 647 -4.86 2.94 -21.77
C ARG A 647 -4.30 2.09 -20.63
N LEU A 648 -3.29 1.26 -20.87
CA LEU A 648 -2.65 0.49 -19.80
C LEU A 648 -1.91 1.41 -18.81
N LEU A 649 -1.11 2.36 -19.29
CA LEU A 649 -0.42 3.34 -18.44
C LEU A 649 -1.42 4.13 -17.58
N ASP A 650 -2.46 4.67 -18.22
CA ASP A 650 -3.49 5.52 -17.61
C ASP A 650 -4.29 4.82 -16.51
N ASN A 651 -4.42 3.50 -16.61
CA ASN A 651 -5.20 2.70 -15.66
C ASN A 651 -4.34 1.98 -14.63
N SER A 652 -3.03 1.95 -14.82
CA SER A 652 -2.09 1.25 -13.93
C SER A 652 -1.82 1.96 -12.59
N GLY A 653 -2.20 3.23 -12.48
CA GLY A 653 -2.07 4.05 -11.26
C GLY A 653 -3.32 4.13 -10.38
N ARG A 654 -4.43 3.45 -10.75
CA ARG A 654 -5.72 3.54 -10.06
C ARG A 654 -5.87 2.61 -8.85
#